data_AF-A0A1D6HJC9-F1
#
_entry.id   AF-A0A1D6HJC9-F1
#
_cell.length_a   1.000
_cell.length_b   1.000
_cell.length_c   1.000
_cell.angle_alpha   90.00
_cell.angle_beta   90.00
_cell.angle_gamma   90.00
#
_symmetry.space_group_name_H-M   'P 1'
#
loop_
_entity.id
_entity.type
_entity.pdbx_description
1 polymer ?
#
loop_
_entity_poly.entity_id
_entity_poly.type
_entity_poly.pdbx_seq_one_letter_code
_entity_poly.pdbx_strand_id
1 'polypeptide(L)'
;MNTLSSDPRKVDTTRKIISFHKEDKSLDANNIGPQSILLDFISSSQTLRIWSFNTSIREHLNSDQLQKGKQIDEWWKQMMKASGERMIDFTNLDERATGMFWVLSFTMAQPACEAVMNWFTSAGMADLIQGPNMQPSERIMMMRETYPLSMSLLSGLSINLCLKLAYQLEETIFLGQAVPSIAMVETYVRLLLIAPHSLFRPHFTALTQRSPSILSKSGVSLLLLEILNYRLLPLYRYHGKSKALMYDVTKIISMIKGKRGEHRLFRLAENLCMNLILSLKDFFFVKKELKGPTEFTETLNRITIISLAITIKTRGIAEVEHMIYLQPLLEQIMATSQHTWSEKTLRYFPPLIRDFLMGRVDKRGLAIQAWQQAETTVINQCNQLLSPSAEPNYVMTYLSHSFPQHRQYLCAGAWMLMNGHLEINSANLARVLREFSPEEVTANIYTVVDVLLHHIQCEVQRGHLAQDLLSKAITNLSFFIWTHELLPLDILLLALIDRDDDPYALRLVISLLEKPELQQRVKNFCNTRSPEHWLKNQHPKRAELQKALGSHLSWKDRYPPFFDDIAARLLPVIPLIIYRLIENDATDIADRVLAFYSSLLAFHPLRFTFVRDILAYFYGHLPIKLIGRILNLLGVSTKTPFSESFAKYLVSSNSSICPPPEYFANLLLNLVNNVIPPLSSKSKSNPADTTRSTFNKHHASSQPGGVGNTDGQRAFYQNQDPGSYTQLVLETAAIEILSLPVPAAQIVSSLVQIIAHVQAILIQSNSGQGMSGGLGQSSGLPTSPSGAAESSGPNQANSAATGINATNFVSRSGYSCQQLSVLMIQACGLLLAQLPPEFHMQLYSEAARVIKDCWWLADGSRPVKELDSAVGYALLDPTWASQDNTSTAIGNIVALLHSFFSNLPQEWLESTHTVIKHLRPVNSVAMLRIAFRILGPLLPRLAFARPLFMKTLALLFNVLGDVFGKNPQVSNPNPVEASEIADIIDFLHHAVMYEGQGGPVQSTSKPKLEILTLCGKVIEILRPDVQHLLSHLKIDPTSSIYAATHPKLVQNPS
;
A
#
# COMPACT_ATOMS: atom_id res chain seq x y z
N MET A 1 -43.91 -4.68 4.32
CA MET A 1 -44.15 -5.01 5.74
C MET A 1 -45.57 -5.49 6.05
N ASN A 2 -46.61 -5.11 5.28
CA ASN A 2 -47.99 -5.62 5.47
C ASN A 2 -48.29 -6.99 4.82
N THR A 3 -47.30 -7.69 4.25
CA THR A 3 -47.46 -8.93 3.45
C THR A 3 -46.97 -10.19 4.16
N LEU A 4 -46.69 -10.11 5.47
CA LEU A 4 -46.21 -11.21 6.31
C LEU A 4 -47.32 -11.89 7.14
N SER A 5 -48.48 -11.26 7.31
CA SER A 5 -49.56 -11.77 8.17
C SER A 5 -50.60 -12.65 7.45
N SER A 6 -50.65 -12.67 6.11
CA SER A 6 -51.69 -13.35 5.34
C SER A 6 -51.25 -14.60 4.57
N ASP A 7 -49.95 -14.92 4.54
CA ASP A 7 -49.41 -16.06 3.75
C ASP A 7 -48.91 -17.19 4.66
N PRO A 8 -49.63 -18.33 4.74
CA PRO A 8 -49.26 -19.47 5.59
C PRO A 8 -47.92 -20.12 5.19
N ARG A 9 -47.46 -19.99 3.94
CA ARG A 9 -46.16 -20.52 3.50
C ARG A 9 -44.98 -19.76 4.10
N LYS A 10 -45.16 -18.46 4.36
CA LYS A 10 -44.15 -17.63 5.03
C LYS A 10 -44.10 -17.91 6.53
N VAL A 11 -45.23 -18.25 7.15
CA VAL A 11 -45.28 -18.74 8.54
C VAL A 11 -44.53 -20.07 8.68
N ASP A 12 -44.71 -21.01 7.75
CA ASP A 12 -43.99 -22.29 7.72
C ASP A 12 -42.48 -22.12 7.47
N THR A 13 -42.10 -21.19 6.58
CA THR A 13 -40.69 -20.86 6.35
C THR A 13 -40.04 -20.28 7.61
N THR A 14 -40.75 -19.40 8.30
CA THR A 14 -40.34 -18.82 9.59
C THR A 14 -40.20 -19.92 10.65
N ARG A 15 -41.12 -20.89 10.69
CA ARG A 15 -41.05 -22.06 11.59
C ARG A 15 -39.81 -22.91 11.32
N LYS A 16 -39.47 -23.17 10.06
CA LYS A 16 -38.26 -23.91 9.67
C LYS A 16 -36.98 -23.17 10.06
N ILE A 17 -36.95 -21.84 9.89
CA ILE A 17 -35.80 -21.02 10.33
C ILE A 17 -35.61 -21.12 11.85
N ILE A 18 -36.69 -21.06 12.64
CA ILE A 18 -36.62 -21.21 14.11
C ILE A 18 -36.15 -22.62 14.52
N SER A 19 -36.54 -23.67 13.80
CA SER A 19 -36.13 -25.04 14.15
C SER A 19 -34.64 -25.28 13.96
N PHE A 20 -34.00 -24.67 12.95
CA PHE A 20 -32.54 -24.75 12.77
C PHE A 20 -31.76 -24.12 13.92
N HIS A 21 -32.33 -23.12 14.61
CA HIS A 21 -31.70 -22.49 15.78
C HIS A 21 -31.90 -23.27 17.09
N LYS A 22 -32.73 -24.34 17.11
CA LYS A 22 -32.93 -25.21 18.28
C LYS A 22 -31.86 -26.30 18.43
N GLU A 23 -31.23 -26.72 17.34
CA GLU A 23 -30.39 -27.94 17.32
C GLU A 23 -28.95 -27.72 17.83
N ASP A 24 -28.47 -26.48 17.97
CA ASP A 24 -27.06 -26.17 18.32
C ASP A 24 -26.81 -25.78 19.79
N LYS A 25 -27.77 -25.92 20.72
CA LYS A 25 -27.58 -25.51 22.13
C LYS A 25 -26.91 -26.60 22.99
N SER A 26 -25.57 -26.64 23.02
CA SER A 26 -24.82 -27.10 24.21
C SER A 26 -24.30 -25.89 24.99
N LEU A 27 -25.10 -25.36 25.92
CA LEU A 27 -24.67 -24.27 26.80
C LEU A 27 -23.96 -24.86 28.03
N ASP A 28 -22.63 -24.85 28.03
CA ASP A 28 -21.86 -24.98 29.27
C ASP A 28 -22.12 -23.72 30.12
N ALA A 29 -22.76 -23.89 31.29
CA ALA A 29 -23.14 -22.80 32.19
C ALA A 29 -21.95 -21.98 32.74
N ASN A 30 -20.72 -22.46 32.55
CA ASN A 30 -19.49 -21.81 33.02
C ASN A 30 -18.85 -20.85 32.01
N ASN A 31 -19.36 -20.75 30.77
CA ASN A 31 -18.75 -19.93 29.71
C ASN A 31 -19.59 -18.67 29.43
N ILE A 32 -19.61 -17.72 30.38
CA ILE A 32 -20.32 -16.43 30.30
C ILE A 32 -19.42 -15.39 29.60
N GLY A 33 -19.09 -15.64 28.34
CA GLY A 33 -18.37 -14.68 27.50
C GLY A 33 -19.31 -13.71 26.79
N PRO A 34 -18.86 -12.50 26.40
CA PRO A 34 -19.67 -11.56 25.61
C PRO A 34 -20.26 -12.16 24.32
N GLN A 35 -19.54 -13.12 23.70
CA GLN A 35 -19.99 -13.85 22.52
C GLN A 35 -21.09 -14.89 22.82
N SER A 36 -21.05 -15.57 23.97
CA SER A 36 -22.11 -16.51 24.35
C SER A 36 -23.38 -15.75 24.75
N ILE A 37 -23.23 -14.63 25.47
CA ILE A 37 -24.31 -13.68 25.76
C ILE A 37 -24.92 -13.14 24.45
N LEU A 38 -24.09 -12.71 23.50
CA LEU A 38 -24.53 -12.22 22.18
C LEU A 38 -25.29 -13.29 21.40
N LEU A 39 -24.76 -14.51 21.29
CA LEU A 39 -25.41 -15.61 20.57
C LEU A 39 -26.75 -16.00 21.21
N ASP A 40 -26.80 -16.00 22.54
CA ASP A 40 -28.03 -16.31 23.26
C ASP A 40 -29.09 -15.21 23.03
N PHE A 41 -28.70 -13.92 23.04
CA PHE A 41 -29.59 -12.80 22.71
C PHE A 41 -29.95 -12.68 21.21
N ILE A 42 -29.05 -13.00 20.27
CA ILE A 42 -29.33 -13.02 18.83
C ILE A 42 -30.31 -14.14 18.50
N SER A 43 -30.12 -15.33 19.10
CA SER A 43 -31.10 -16.44 18.97
C SER A 43 -32.48 -15.99 19.45
N SER A 44 -32.54 -15.19 20.52
CA SER A 44 -33.77 -14.55 21.01
C SER A 44 -34.28 -13.43 20.10
N SER A 45 -33.44 -12.73 19.34
CA SER A 45 -33.83 -11.56 18.54
C SER A 45 -34.74 -11.90 17.34
N GLN A 46 -34.52 -13.02 16.66
CA GLN A 46 -35.42 -13.51 15.60
C GLN A 46 -36.77 -13.90 16.21
N THR A 47 -36.72 -14.57 17.36
CA THR A 47 -37.87 -15.02 18.15
C THR A 47 -38.70 -13.84 18.69
N LEU A 48 -38.06 -12.77 19.14
CA LEU A 48 -38.69 -11.54 19.64
C LEU A 48 -39.26 -10.67 18.52
N ARG A 49 -38.60 -10.66 17.35
CA ARG A 49 -39.15 -10.04 16.15
C ARG A 49 -40.46 -10.73 15.74
N ILE A 50 -40.50 -12.06 15.77
CA ILE A 50 -41.71 -12.85 15.54
C ILE A 50 -42.80 -12.55 16.59
N TRP A 51 -42.42 -12.40 17.88
CA TRP A 51 -43.32 -12.00 18.97
C TRP A 51 -44.01 -10.63 18.74
N SER A 52 -43.31 -9.67 18.12
CA SER A 52 -43.86 -8.35 17.78
C SER A 52 -44.77 -8.33 16.54
N PHE A 53 -44.60 -9.29 15.61
CA PHE A 53 -45.29 -9.27 14.31
C PHE A 53 -46.52 -10.17 14.23
N ASN A 54 -46.67 -11.19 15.10
CA ASN A 54 -47.84 -12.07 15.05
C ASN A 54 -48.19 -12.69 16.41
N THR A 55 -49.40 -12.43 16.92
CA THR A 55 -49.91 -13.02 18.16
C THR A 55 -50.11 -14.53 18.07
N SER A 56 -50.41 -15.09 16.89
CA SER A 56 -50.66 -16.53 16.71
C SER A 56 -49.40 -17.41 16.77
N ILE A 57 -48.20 -16.82 16.64
CA ILE A 57 -46.93 -17.55 16.72
C ILE A 57 -46.37 -17.52 18.16
N ARG A 58 -46.93 -16.70 19.07
CA ARG A 58 -46.48 -16.58 20.47
C ARG A 58 -46.55 -17.89 21.26
N GLU A 59 -47.53 -18.74 20.95
CA GLU A 59 -47.74 -20.04 21.61
C GLU A 59 -46.62 -21.06 21.32
N HIS A 60 -45.78 -20.80 20.31
CA HIS A 60 -44.72 -21.70 19.86
C HIS A 60 -43.34 -21.34 20.43
N LEU A 61 -43.26 -20.33 21.31
CA LEU A 61 -42.03 -19.87 21.95
C LEU A 61 -41.81 -20.59 23.28
N ASN A 62 -40.56 -20.98 23.59
CA ASN A 62 -40.21 -21.56 24.89
C ASN A 62 -40.28 -20.48 26.01
N SER A 63 -40.58 -20.88 27.24
CA SER A 63 -40.76 -19.99 28.40
C SER A 63 -39.55 -19.08 28.68
N ASP A 64 -38.32 -19.61 28.55
CA ASP A 64 -37.07 -18.86 28.70
C ASP A 64 -36.96 -17.66 27.73
N GLN A 65 -37.36 -17.86 26.48
CA GLN A 65 -37.30 -16.83 25.44
C GLN A 65 -38.33 -15.72 25.69
N LEU A 66 -39.50 -16.09 26.21
CA LEU A 66 -40.54 -15.13 26.59
C LEU A 66 -40.12 -14.29 27.80
N GLN A 67 -39.45 -14.89 28.78
CA GLN A 67 -38.91 -14.20 29.95
C GLN A 67 -37.81 -13.20 29.57
N LYS A 68 -36.88 -13.60 28.69
CA LYS A 68 -35.84 -12.71 28.13
C LYS A 68 -36.45 -11.52 27.38
N GLY A 69 -37.51 -11.76 26.60
CA GLY A 69 -38.25 -10.69 25.92
C GLY A 69 -38.87 -9.66 26.85
N LYS A 70 -39.55 -10.13 27.91
CA LYS A 70 -40.10 -9.25 28.95
C LYS A 70 -38.99 -8.44 29.63
N GLN A 71 -37.86 -9.07 29.91
CA GLN A 71 -36.74 -8.40 30.53
C GLN A 71 -36.20 -7.23 29.69
N ILE A 72 -36.07 -7.44 28.36
CA ILE A 72 -35.62 -6.39 27.45
C ILE A 72 -36.63 -5.24 27.38
N ASP A 73 -37.93 -5.55 27.31
CA ASP A 73 -39.00 -4.54 27.28
C ASP A 73 -39.09 -3.75 28.60
N GLU A 74 -38.97 -4.41 29.74
CA GLU A 74 -38.92 -3.77 31.05
C GLU A 74 -37.68 -2.88 31.20
N TRP A 75 -36.51 -3.37 30.81
CA TRP A 75 -35.27 -2.59 30.80
C TRP A 75 -35.41 -1.36 29.89
N TRP A 76 -35.94 -1.51 28.68
CA TRP A 76 -36.16 -0.39 27.76
C TRP A 76 -37.13 0.65 28.36
N LYS A 77 -38.24 0.20 28.94
CA LYS A 77 -39.20 1.08 29.62
C LYS A 77 -38.58 1.78 30.81
N GLN A 78 -37.74 1.11 31.60
CA GLN A 78 -37.01 1.69 32.72
C GLN A 78 -36.03 2.76 32.23
N MET A 79 -35.22 2.47 31.21
CA MET A 79 -34.27 3.44 30.66
C MET A 79 -34.96 4.69 30.08
N MET A 80 -36.12 4.50 29.44
CA MET A 80 -36.91 5.60 28.90
C MET A 80 -37.72 6.37 29.97
N LYS A 81 -37.98 5.79 31.16
CA LYS A 81 -38.71 6.43 32.28
C LYS A 81 -37.80 7.03 33.36
N ALA A 82 -36.74 6.33 33.76
CA ALA A 82 -35.88 6.68 34.90
C ALA A 82 -35.00 7.91 34.63
N SER A 83 -34.78 8.28 33.37
CA SER A 83 -33.93 9.42 33.01
C SER A 83 -34.56 10.78 33.22
N GLY A 84 -35.88 10.91 33.45
CA GLY A 84 -36.59 12.21 33.55
C GLY A 84 -36.57 13.05 32.26
N GLU A 85 -35.57 12.84 31.40
CA GLU A 85 -35.23 13.56 30.17
C GLU A 85 -35.23 12.67 28.90
N ARG A 86 -35.69 11.40 28.97
CA ARG A 86 -35.69 10.44 27.82
C ARG A 86 -34.30 10.18 27.22
N MET A 87 -33.27 9.95 28.03
CA MET A 87 -31.90 9.78 27.56
C MET A 87 -31.21 8.56 28.18
N ILE A 88 -30.54 7.76 27.34
CA ILE A 88 -29.72 6.60 27.74
C ILE A 88 -28.27 7.05 27.86
N ASP A 89 -27.60 6.74 28.97
CA ASP A 89 -26.17 6.93 29.11
C ASP A 89 -25.40 5.77 28.48
N PHE A 90 -24.93 5.97 27.25
CA PHE A 90 -24.19 4.97 26.49
C PHE A 90 -22.74 4.75 26.98
N THR A 91 -22.24 5.59 27.90
CA THR A 91 -20.87 5.46 28.42
C THR A 91 -20.76 4.42 29.54
N ASN A 92 -21.84 4.24 30.30
CA ASN A 92 -21.88 3.41 31.51
C ASN A 92 -22.75 2.15 31.34
N LEU A 93 -22.99 1.70 30.11
CA LEU A 93 -23.70 0.44 29.86
C LEU A 93 -22.83 -0.76 30.24
N ASP A 94 -23.36 -1.64 31.07
CA ASP A 94 -22.75 -2.95 31.32
C ASP A 94 -22.90 -3.89 30.10
N GLU A 95 -22.24 -5.05 30.13
CA GLU A 95 -22.28 -6.01 29.02
C GLU A 95 -23.70 -6.51 28.73
N ARG A 96 -24.52 -6.66 29.78
CA ARG A 96 -25.90 -7.12 29.66
C ARG A 96 -26.78 -6.08 28.98
N ALA A 97 -26.71 -4.81 29.39
CA ALA A 97 -27.44 -3.71 28.77
C ALA A 97 -26.99 -3.45 27.33
N THR A 98 -25.69 -3.59 27.06
CA THR A 98 -25.14 -3.57 25.70
C THR A 98 -25.77 -4.66 24.83
N GLY A 99 -25.83 -5.90 25.33
CA GLY A 99 -26.48 -7.03 24.65
C GLY A 99 -27.98 -6.80 24.39
N MET A 100 -28.71 -6.27 25.37
CA MET A 100 -30.13 -5.93 25.22
C MET A 100 -30.35 -4.81 24.18
N PHE A 101 -29.48 -3.80 24.15
CA PHE A 101 -29.53 -2.73 23.15
C PHE A 101 -29.26 -3.26 21.73
N TRP A 102 -28.33 -4.22 21.56
CA TRP A 102 -28.12 -4.89 20.27
C TRP A 102 -29.38 -5.62 19.78
N VAL A 103 -30.11 -6.28 20.67
CA VAL A 103 -31.41 -6.89 20.31
C VAL A 103 -32.40 -5.83 19.83
N LEU A 104 -32.51 -4.71 20.55
CA LEU A 104 -33.37 -3.58 20.15
C LEU A 104 -32.94 -2.95 18.82
N SER A 105 -31.64 -2.90 18.53
CA SER A 105 -31.13 -2.43 17.23
C SER A 105 -31.70 -3.25 16.06
N PHE A 106 -32.04 -4.52 16.30
CA PHE A 106 -32.59 -5.42 15.30
C PHE A 106 -34.13 -5.39 15.27
N THR A 107 -34.79 -5.36 16.45
CA THR A 107 -36.25 -5.46 16.57
C THR A 107 -36.95 -4.09 16.50
N MET A 108 -36.33 -3.05 17.04
CA MET A 108 -36.85 -1.68 17.20
C MET A 108 -35.84 -0.63 16.68
N ALA A 109 -35.34 -0.84 15.46
CA ALA A 109 -34.26 -0.02 14.89
C ALA A 109 -34.56 1.49 14.88
N GLN A 110 -35.81 1.93 14.65
CA GLN A 110 -36.13 3.36 14.63
C GLN A 110 -36.04 4.01 16.02
N PRO A 111 -36.75 3.50 17.06
CA PRO A 111 -36.58 3.99 18.44
C PRO A 111 -35.14 3.92 18.96
N ALA A 112 -34.40 2.86 18.63
CA ALA A 112 -33.00 2.73 19.03
C ALA A 112 -32.12 3.82 18.39
N CYS A 113 -32.38 4.16 17.12
CA CYS A 113 -31.70 5.24 16.41
C CYS A 113 -31.97 6.60 17.06
N GLU A 114 -33.24 6.88 17.39
CA GLU A 114 -33.65 8.12 18.06
C GLU A 114 -33.02 8.26 19.44
N ALA A 115 -32.91 7.17 20.21
CA ALA A 115 -32.21 7.20 21.50
C ALA A 115 -30.73 7.58 21.37
N VAL A 116 -30.04 7.09 20.33
CA VAL A 116 -28.66 7.49 20.03
C VAL A 116 -28.58 8.95 19.59
N MET A 117 -29.51 9.43 18.76
CA MET A 117 -29.52 10.84 18.35
C MET A 117 -29.80 11.78 19.53
N ASN A 118 -30.71 11.40 20.44
CA ASN A 118 -31.00 12.14 21.67
C ASN A 118 -29.77 12.23 22.59
N TRP A 119 -28.94 11.18 22.65
CA TRP A 119 -27.68 11.23 23.38
C TRP A 119 -26.74 12.33 22.89
N PHE A 120 -26.70 12.60 21.58
CA PHE A 120 -25.85 13.65 21.04
C PHE A 120 -26.42 15.06 21.18
N THR A 121 -27.75 15.20 21.27
CA THR A 121 -28.43 16.50 21.36
C THR A 121 -28.73 16.93 22.80
N SER A 122 -28.66 16.01 23.77
CA SER A 122 -29.06 16.24 25.16
C SER A 122 -28.28 17.32 25.89
N ALA A 123 -26.99 17.47 25.59
CA ALA A 123 -26.16 18.52 26.20
C ALA A 123 -26.58 19.93 25.74
N GLY A 124 -27.47 20.03 24.76
CA GLY A 124 -27.99 21.28 24.22
C GLY A 124 -26.99 22.00 23.32
N MET A 125 -27.33 23.25 23.02
CA MET A 125 -26.55 24.12 22.13
C MET A 125 -25.93 25.26 22.95
N ALA A 126 -24.82 25.79 22.46
CA ALA A 126 -24.20 27.00 22.98
C ALA A 126 -23.88 27.94 21.82
N ASP A 127 -23.97 29.24 22.07
CA ASP A 127 -23.43 30.26 21.17
C ASP A 127 -21.90 30.17 21.21
N LEU A 128 -21.27 30.14 20.04
CA LEU A 128 -19.82 30.22 19.94
C LEU A 128 -19.39 31.67 20.29
N ILE A 129 -19.00 31.91 21.54
CA ILE A 129 -18.58 33.24 22.01
C ILE A 129 -17.29 33.66 21.26
N GLN A 130 -17.34 34.75 20.49
CA GLN A 130 -16.17 35.33 19.81
C GLN A 130 -16.21 36.87 19.76
N GLY A 131 -15.12 37.49 20.24
CA GLY A 131 -14.59 38.83 19.88
C GLY A 131 -15.45 40.09 20.14
N PRO A 132 -14.87 41.20 20.65
CA PRO A 132 -15.64 42.39 21.06
C PRO A 132 -16.30 43.22 19.93
N ASN A 133 -16.06 42.92 18.64
CA ASN A 133 -16.51 43.76 17.52
C ASN A 133 -17.37 42.99 16.50
N MET A 134 -18.62 42.64 16.83
CA MET A 134 -19.49 41.89 15.94
C MET A 134 -20.92 42.42 15.81
N GLN A 135 -21.44 42.39 14.58
CA GLN A 135 -22.84 42.63 14.22
C GLN A 135 -23.73 41.42 14.57
N PRO A 136 -25.01 41.60 14.96
CA PRO A 136 -25.88 40.52 15.48
C PRO A 136 -26.24 39.38 14.50
N SER A 137 -26.07 39.58 13.18
CA SER A 137 -26.54 38.67 12.12
C SER A 137 -25.64 37.45 11.83
N GLU A 138 -24.54 37.27 12.58
CA GLU A 138 -23.49 36.28 12.27
C GLU A 138 -23.24 35.26 13.40
N ARG A 139 -24.24 34.97 14.24
CA ARG A 139 -24.09 33.99 15.33
C ARG A 139 -24.00 32.56 14.79
N ILE A 140 -22.95 31.83 15.18
CA ILE A 140 -22.80 30.40 14.90
C ILE A 140 -23.19 29.63 16.15
N MET A 141 -24.25 28.81 16.04
CA MET A 141 -24.63 27.88 17.10
C MET A 141 -23.79 26.61 17.03
N MET A 142 -23.42 26.07 18.19
CA MET A 142 -22.62 24.85 18.30
C MET A 142 -23.26 23.87 19.29
N MET A 143 -23.27 22.59 18.94
CA MET A 143 -23.67 21.52 19.87
C MET A 143 -22.64 21.38 20.99
N ARG A 144 -23.09 21.24 22.24
CA ARG A 144 -22.17 20.95 23.35
C ARG A 144 -21.54 19.56 23.18
N GLU A 145 -20.31 19.42 23.66
CA GLU A 145 -19.55 18.17 23.52
C GLU A 145 -20.13 17.08 24.44
N THR A 146 -20.33 15.88 23.88
CA THR A 146 -20.75 14.66 24.58
C THR A 146 -19.66 13.57 24.45
N TYR A 147 -19.94 12.29 24.71
CA TYR A 147 -18.97 11.20 24.45
C TYR A 147 -19.30 10.44 23.16
N PRO A 148 -18.28 10.05 22.37
CA PRO A 148 -18.49 9.21 21.20
C PRO A 148 -18.87 7.78 21.60
N LEU A 149 -19.68 7.11 20.77
CA LEU A 149 -20.04 5.70 21.01
C LEU A 149 -18.83 4.78 20.80
N SER A 150 -18.71 3.77 21.65
CA SER A 150 -17.59 2.81 21.62
C SER A 150 -17.64 1.89 20.40
N MET A 151 -16.47 1.45 19.92
CA MET A 151 -16.38 0.45 18.84
C MET A 151 -17.05 -0.87 19.22
N SER A 152 -16.99 -1.28 20.49
CA SER A 152 -17.67 -2.47 20.99
C SER A 152 -19.18 -2.35 20.81
N LEU A 153 -19.80 -1.27 21.30
CA LEU A 153 -21.23 -1.03 21.15
C LEU A 153 -21.65 -0.98 19.67
N LEU A 154 -20.90 -0.24 18.85
CA LEU A 154 -21.22 -0.09 17.42
C LEU A 154 -21.12 -1.41 16.66
N SER A 155 -20.16 -2.28 16.99
CA SER A 155 -19.91 -3.55 16.29
C SER A 155 -21.05 -4.56 16.39
N GLY A 156 -21.88 -4.49 17.43
CA GLY A 156 -23.04 -5.38 17.61
C GLY A 156 -24.36 -4.80 17.10
N LEU A 157 -24.36 -3.57 16.56
CA LEU A 157 -25.58 -2.99 15.99
C LEU A 157 -25.98 -3.71 14.71
N SER A 158 -27.30 -3.87 14.51
CA SER A 158 -27.82 -4.45 13.27
C SER A 158 -27.46 -3.56 12.07
N ILE A 159 -27.19 -4.19 10.91
CA ILE A 159 -26.88 -3.46 9.66
C ILE A 159 -27.98 -2.44 9.32
N ASN A 160 -29.24 -2.77 9.59
CA ASN A 160 -30.37 -1.87 9.39
C ASN A 160 -30.30 -0.63 10.29
N LEU A 161 -29.96 -0.79 11.58
CA LEU A 161 -29.74 0.36 12.47
C LEU A 161 -28.52 1.17 12.01
N CYS A 162 -27.40 0.52 11.69
CA CYS A 162 -26.19 1.20 11.22
C CYS A 162 -26.48 2.09 10.01
N LEU A 163 -27.25 1.59 9.03
CA LEU A 163 -27.66 2.38 7.87
C LEU A 163 -28.49 3.60 8.27
N LYS A 164 -29.54 3.40 9.09
CA LYS A 164 -30.39 4.49 9.56
C LYS A 164 -29.61 5.54 10.34
N LEU A 165 -28.75 5.09 11.24
CA LEU A 165 -27.92 5.95 12.06
C LEU A 165 -26.94 6.76 11.21
N ALA A 166 -26.27 6.14 10.22
CA ALA A 166 -25.39 6.85 9.29
C ALA A 166 -26.14 7.98 8.55
N TYR A 167 -27.34 7.70 8.03
CA TYR A 167 -28.15 8.72 7.36
C TYR A 167 -28.59 9.86 8.28
N GLN A 168 -29.03 9.55 9.51
CA GLN A 168 -29.45 10.56 10.49
C GLN A 168 -28.28 11.40 10.99
N LEU A 169 -27.11 10.79 11.18
CA LEU A 169 -25.87 11.51 11.50
C LEU A 169 -25.48 12.42 10.34
N GLU A 170 -25.51 11.96 9.09
CA GLU A 170 -25.21 12.82 7.92
C GLU A 170 -26.16 14.02 7.79
N GLU A 171 -27.47 13.81 8.00
CA GLU A 171 -28.45 14.90 8.05
C GLU A 171 -28.06 15.94 9.11
N THR A 172 -27.72 15.49 10.31
CA THR A 172 -27.42 16.40 11.43
C THR A 172 -26.08 17.09 11.28
N ILE A 173 -25.05 16.37 10.83
CA ILE A 173 -23.66 16.84 10.71
C ILE A 173 -23.51 17.84 9.54
N PHE A 174 -24.11 17.53 8.37
CA PHE A 174 -23.85 18.29 7.14
C PHE A 174 -25.02 19.19 6.73
N LEU A 175 -26.26 18.77 6.96
CA LEU A 175 -27.46 19.52 6.56
C LEU A 175 -28.06 20.34 7.72
N GLY A 176 -27.66 20.05 8.96
CA GLY A 176 -28.02 20.80 10.16
C GLY A 176 -27.57 22.27 10.14
N GLN A 177 -28.21 23.08 10.99
CA GLN A 177 -27.91 24.52 11.10
C GLN A 177 -26.75 24.85 12.06
N ALA A 178 -26.41 23.92 12.95
CA ALA A 178 -25.41 24.14 13.98
C ALA A 178 -24.16 23.30 13.77
N VAL A 179 -23.04 23.75 14.32
CA VAL A 179 -21.77 23.01 14.29
C VAL A 179 -21.91 21.75 15.16
N PRO A 180 -21.66 20.54 14.62
CA PRO A 180 -21.82 19.29 15.36
C PRO A 180 -20.75 19.13 16.45
N SER A 181 -21.07 18.32 17.47
CA SER A 181 -20.10 17.91 18.48
C SER A 181 -19.05 16.97 17.88
N ILE A 182 -17.83 16.99 18.42
CA ILE A 182 -16.75 16.09 17.99
C ILE A 182 -17.15 14.64 18.22
N ALA A 183 -17.87 14.35 19.32
CA ALA A 183 -18.37 13.02 19.65
C ALA A 183 -19.31 12.45 18.58
N MET A 184 -20.19 13.29 18.02
CA MET A 184 -21.09 12.88 16.94
C MET A 184 -20.31 12.54 15.67
N VAL A 185 -19.36 13.40 15.28
CA VAL A 185 -18.49 13.20 14.10
C VAL A 185 -17.63 11.94 14.26
N GLU A 186 -17.03 11.75 15.43
CA GLU A 186 -16.18 10.60 15.73
C GLU A 186 -17.01 9.29 15.75
N THR A 187 -18.27 9.34 16.20
CA THR A 187 -19.21 8.20 16.10
C THR A 187 -19.56 7.88 14.66
N TYR A 188 -19.81 8.89 13.83
CA TYR A 188 -20.05 8.71 12.39
C TYR A 188 -18.85 8.03 11.71
N VAL A 189 -17.63 8.50 11.99
CA VAL A 189 -16.38 7.88 11.49
C VAL A 189 -16.27 6.42 11.92
N ARG A 190 -16.47 6.11 13.21
CA ARG A 190 -16.39 4.73 13.72
C ARG A 190 -17.40 3.80 13.06
N LEU A 191 -18.62 4.30 12.84
CA LEU A 191 -19.67 3.57 12.14
C LEU A 191 -19.25 3.22 10.70
N LEU A 192 -18.59 4.13 9.99
CA LEU A 192 -18.07 3.87 8.65
C LEU A 192 -16.91 2.86 8.65
N LEU A 193 -16.04 2.89 9.67
CA LEU A 193 -14.91 1.95 9.79
C LEU A 193 -15.35 0.49 10.01
N ILE A 194 -16.57 0.26 10.51
CA ILE A 194 -17.16 -1.08 10.71
C ILE A 194 -18.21 -1.43 9.65
N ALA A 195 -18.62 -0.48 8.81
CA ALA A 195 -19.68 -0.70 7.84
C ALA A 195 -19.25 -1.73 6.78
N PRO A 196 -20.15 -2.65 6.36
CA PRO A 196 -19.89 -3.54 5.24
C PRO A 196 -19.48 -2.79 3.97
N HIS A 197 -18.57 -3.39 3.20
CA HIS A 197 -18.02 -2.76 1.99
C HIS A 197 -19.08 -2.30 0.98
N SER A 198 -20.19 -3.02 0.86
CA SER A 198 -21.30 -2.69 -0.03
C SER A 198 -22.06 -1.42 0.34
N LEU A 199 -21.90 -0.90 1.56
CA LEU A 199 -22.64 0.26 2.06
C LEU A 199 -21.84 1.56 1.96
N PHE A 200 -20.54 1.48 1.71
CA PHE A 200 -19.67 2.65 1.60
C PHE A 200 -20.00 3.46 0.33
N ARG A 201 -20.17 4.77 0.50
CA ARG A 201 -20.51 5.69 -0.59
C ARG A 201 -19.56 6.89 -0.61
N PRO A 202 -19.13 7.37 -1.79
CA PRO A 202 -18.32 8.58 -1.88
C PRO A 202 -19.08 9.80 -1.33
N HIS A 203 -18.53 10.43 -0.30
CA HIS A 203 -19.19 11.49 0.46
C HIS A 203 -19.56 12.71 -0.40
N PHE A 204 -18.62 13.23 -1.20
CA PHE A 204 -18.86 14.41 -2.06
C PHE A 204 -20.05 14.19 -3.02
N THR A 205 -20.06 13.06 -3.74
CA THR A 205 -21.14 12.71 -4.66
C THR A 205 -22.47 12.55 -3.93
N ALA A 206 -22.47 11.79 -2.82
CA ALA A 206 -23.69 11.50 -2.06
C ALA A 206 -24.30 12.76 -1.44
N LEU A 207 -23.49 13.66 -0.89
CA LEU A 207 -23.96 14.90 -0.28
C LEU A 207 -24.44 15.90 -1.35
N THR A 208 -23.71 16.04 -2.45
CA THR A 208 -24.10 16.96 -3.54
C THR A 208 -25.39 16.52 -4.24
N GLN A 209 -25.63 15.21 -4.35
CA GLN A 209 -26.91 14.68 -4.86
C GLN A 209 -28.10 15.04 -3.97
N ARG A 210 -27.90 15.10 -2.65
CA ARG A 210 -28.93 15.49 -1.69
C ARG A 210 -29.12 17.00 -1.62
N SER A 211 -28.03 17.77 -1.74
CA SER A 211 -28.05 19.22 -1.73
C SER A 211 -26.94 19.77 -2.65
N PRO A 212 -27.27 20.25 -3.86
CA PRO A 212 -26.27 20.69 -4.84
C PRO A 212 -25.37 21.84 -4.38
N SER A 213 -25.85 22.71 -3.50
CA SER A 213 -25.11 23.84 -2.94
C SER A 213 -24.38 23.52 -1.64
N ILE A 214 -24.38 22.26 -1.17
CA ILE A 214 -23.87 21.92 0.16
C ILE A 214 -22.40 22.29 0.37
N LEU A 215 -21.58 22.14 -0.67
CA LEU A 215 -20.15 22.42 -0.64
C LEU A 215 -19.82 23.92 -0.72
N SER A 216 -20.82 24.79 -0.97
CA SER A 216 -20.62 26.24 -0.86
C SER A 216 -20.65 26.72 0.60
N LYS A 217 -21.11 25.88 1.54
CA LYS A 217 -21.05 26.18 2.98
C LYS A 217 -19.65 25.87 3.52
N SER A 218 -18.88 26.90 3.88
CA SER A 218 -17.50 26.76 4.34
C SER A 218 -17.36 25.75 5.49
N GLY A 219 -18.22 25.81 6.52
CA GLY A 219 -18.17 24.88 7.64
C GLY A 219 -18.33 23.41 7.26
N VAL A 220 -19.16 23.10 6.26
CA VAL A 220 -19.36 21.73 5.76
C VAL A 220 -18.13 21.26 4.98
N SER A 221 -17.63 22.09 4.07
CA SER A 221 -16.45 21.76 3.25
C SER A 221 -15.20 21.56 4.11
N LEU A 222 -14.98 22.42 5.11
CA LEU A 222 -13.89 22.26 6.08
C LEU A 222 -14.04 20.94 6.85
N LEU A 223 -15.18 20.70 7.48
CA LEU A 223 -15.41 19.47 8.25
C LEU A 223 -15.23 18.22 7.41
N LEU A 224 -15.78 18.21 6.19
CA LEU A 224 -15.67 17.07 5.29
C LEU A 224 -14.20 16.80 4.92
N LEU A 225 -13.42 17.82 4.57
CA LEU A 225 -12.00 17.66 4.27
C LEU A 225 -11.19 17.20 5.50
N GLU A 226 -11.52 17.70 6.71
CA GLU A 226 -10.86 17.26 7.95
C GLU A 226 -11.14 15.77 8.24
N ILE A 227 -12.39 15.31 8.11
CA ILE A 227 -12.77 13.89 8.25
C ILE A 227 -12.02 13.05 7.21
N LEU A 228 -12.01 13.48 5.95
CA LEU A 228 -11.37 12.73 4.87
C LEU A 228 -9.85 12.62 5.08
N ASN A 229 -9.19 13.70 5.48
CA ASN A 229 -7.73 13.74 5.65
C ASN A 229 -7.26 12.96 6.87
N TYR A 230 -7.92 13.15 8.01
CA TYR A 230 -7.40 12.70 9.30
C TYR A 230 -8.11 11.46 9.88
N ARG A 231 -9.16 10.96 9.20
CA ARG A 231 -9.93 9.78 9.67
C ARG A 231 -10.22 8.75 8.59
N LEU A 232 -10.62 9.18 7.40
CA LEU A 232 -11.18 8.25 6.39
C LEU A 232 -10.26 7.98 5.19
N LEU A 233 -9.10 8.60 5.08
CA LEU A 233 -8.18 8.37 3.97
C LEU A 233 -7.82 6.88 3.79
N PRO A 234 -7.44 6.13 4.86
CA PRO A 234 -7.17 4.70 4.72
C PRO A 234 -8.40 3.91 4.24
N LEU A 235 -9.60 4.30 4.68
CA LEU A 235 -10.86 3.66 4.27
C LEU A 235 -11.13 3.88 2.77
N TYR A 236 -10.90 5.08 2.25
CA TYR A 236 -11.01 5.36 0.81
C TYR A 236 -10.03 4.54 -0.04
N ARG A 237 -8.81 4.34 0.46
CA ARG A 237 -7.81 3.46 -0.16
C ARG A 237 -8.31 2.01 -0.18
N TYR A 238 -8.81 1.51 0.95
CA TYR A 238 -9.35 0.16 1.07
C TYR A 238 -10.54 -0.12 0.13
N HIS A 239 -11.44 0.86 -0.05
CA HIS A 239 -12.56 0.73 -0.99
C HIS A 239 -12.20 0.98 -2.47
N GLY A 240 -10.94 1.28 -2.79
CA GLY A 240 -10.53 1.63 -4.15
C GLY A 240 -11.21 2.91 -4.67
N LYS A 241 -11.53 3.86 -3.79
CA LYS A 241 -12.23 5.12 -4.12
C LYS A 241 -11.31 6.36 -4.12
N SER A 242 -9.99 6.18 -3.93
CA SER A 242 -9.01 7.27 -3.93
C SER A 242 -9.02 8.08 -5.23
N LYS A 243 -9.21 7.44 -6.40
CA LYS A 243 -9.32 8.14 -7.69
C LYS A 243 -10.47 9.15 -7.68
N ALA A 244 -11.69 8.71 -7.34
CA ALA A 244 -12.87 9.57 -7.30
C ALA A 244 -12.68 10.74 -6.32
N LEU A 245 -12.17 10.43 -5.12
CA LEU A 245 -11.88 11.45 -4.11
C LEU A 245 -10.85 12.47 -4.61
N MET A 246 -9.80 12.04 -5.32
CA MET A 246 -8.81 12.94 -5.90
C MET A 246 -9.44 13.91 -6.91
N TYR A 247 -10.36 13.45 -7.77
CA TYR A 247 -11.10 14.34 -8.68
C TYR A 247 -11.92 15.39 -7.93
N ASP A 248 -12.65 14.98 -6.90
CA ASP A 248 -13.48 15.90 -6.12
C ASP A 248 -12.63 16.97 -5.41
N VAL A 249 -11.53 16.56 -4.78
CA VAL A 249 -10.61 17.47 -4.05
C VAL A 249 -9.91 18.44 -5.00
N THR A 250 -9.44 17.95 -6.15
CA THR A 250 -8.73 18.79 -7.13
C THR A 250 -9.66 19.79 -7.81
N LYS A 251 -10.93 19.43 -8.01
CA LYS A 251 -11.97 20.38 -8.44
C LYS A 251 -12.17 21.50 -7.42
N ILE A 252 -12.20 21.19 -6.13
CA ILE A 252 -12.27 22.20 -5.07
C ILE A 252 -11.05 23.12 -5.12
N ILE A 253 -9.85 22.56 -5.22
CA ILE A 253 -8.59 23.32 -5.33
C ILE A 253 -8.64 24.27 -6.54
N SER A 254 -8.98 23.78 -7.73
CA SER A 254 -9.10 24.59 -8.95
C SER A 254 -10.08 25.78 -8.76
N MET A 255 -11.20 25.55 -8.05
CA MET A 255 -12.20 26.59 -7.78
C MET A 255 -11.74 27.67 -6.78
N ILE A 256 -10.74 27.42 -5.94
CA ILE A 256 -10.36 28.33 -4.83
C ILE A 256 -8.91 28.80 -4.85
N LYS A 257 -8.02 28.19 -5.65
CA LYS A 257 -6.59 28.49 -5.71
C LYS A 257 -6.26 29.97 -5.96
N GLY A 258 -7.05 30.64 -6.81
CA GLY A 258 -6.94 32.07 -7.13
C GLY A 258 -7.88 32.98 -6.35
N LYS A 259 -8.67 32.46 -5.39
CA LYS A 259 -9.63 33.26 -4.62
C LYS A 259 -8.99 33.84 -3.36
N ARG A 260 -9.14 35.16 -3.19
CA ARG A 260 -8.59 35.91 -2.05
C ARG A 260 -9.19 35.43 -0.72
N GLY A 261 -8.34 35.27 0.30
CA GLY A 261 -8.76 34.93 1.66
C GLY A 261 -9.21 33.48 1.88
N GLU A 262 -9.24 32.61 0.87
CA GLU A 262 -9.64 31.18 0.97
C GLU A 262 -8.49 30.27 1.47
N HIS A 263 -7.56 30.81 2.25
CA HIS A 263 -6.30 30.13 2.60
C HIS A 263 -6.51 28.83 3.37
N ARG A 264 -7.43 28.82 4.35
CA ARG A 264 -7.65 27.63 5.20
C ARG A 264 -8.18 26.46 4.39
N LEU A 265 -9.25 26.69 3.64
CA LEU A 265 -9.90 25.66 2.83
C LEU A 265 -8.94 25.14 1.76
N PHE A 266 -8.22 26.03 1.07
CA PHE A 266 -7.24 25.66 0.07
C PHE A 266 -6.13 24.78 0.65
N ARG A 267 -5.51 25.20 1.77
CA ARG A 267 -4.39 24.45 2.35
C ARG A 267 -4.81 23.10 2.90
N LEU A 268 -6.01 23.00 3.48
CA LEU A 268 -6.54 21.73 3.93
C LEU A 268 -6.83 20.78 2.76
N ALA A 269 -7.41 21.30 1.67
CA ALA A 269 -7.65 20.53 0.45
C ALA A 269 -6.33 20.08 -0.21
N GLU A 270 -5.35 20.97 -0.31
CA GLU A 270 -4.01 20.67 -0.83
C GLU A 270 -3.34 19.60 0.04
N ASN A 271 -3.37 19.71 1.36
CA ASN A 271 -2.80 18.73 2.29
C ASN A 271 -3.44 17.33 2.16
N LEU A 272 -4.78 17.26 2.05
CA LEU A 272 -5.48 16.01 1.74
C LEU A 272 -5.03 15.44 0.39
N CYS A 273 -4.87 16.29 -0.63
CA CYS A 273 -4.41 15.87 -1.95
C CYS A 273 -2.97 15.34 -1.91
N MET A 274 -2.07 15.93 -1.13
CA MET A 274 -0.72 15.40 -0.89
C MET A 274 -0.78 13.97 -0.34
N ASN A 275 -1.54 13.76 0.74
CA ASN A 275 -1.71 12.44 1.33
C ASN A 275 -2.36 11.44 0.36
N LEU A 276 -3.31 11.88 -0.46
CA LEU A 276 -3.92 11.05 -1.51
C LEU A 276 -2.89 10.62 -2.55
N ILE A 277 -2.08 11.55 -3.08
CA ILE A 277 -1.03 11.24 -4.07
C ILE A 277 0.00 10.27 -3.50
N LEU A 278 0.41 10.46 -2.24
CA LEU A 278 1.35 9.57 -1.53
C LEU A 278 0.73 8.21 -1.17
N SER A 279 -0.60 8.08 -1.18
CA SER A 279 -1.31 6.82 -0.88
C SER A 279 -1.45 5.85 -2.08
N LEU A 280 -1.28 6.38 -3.29
CA LEU A 280 -1.56 5.64 -4.52
C LEU A 280 -0.46 4.60 -4.79
N LYS A 281 -0.87 3.33 -4.94
CA LYS A 281 0.02 2.26 -5.39
C LYS A 281 0.18 2.22 -6.91
N ASP A 282 -0.74 2.88 -7.65
CA ASP A 282 -0.70 3.06 -9.09
C ASP A 282 -1.37 4.40 -9.45
N PHE A 283 -0.56 5.37 -9.87
CA PHE A 283 -1.01 6.70 -10.24
C PHE A 283 -1.64 6.74 -11.65
N PHE A 284 -1.33 5.78 -12.52
CA PHE A 284 -1.82 5.77 -13.91
C PHE A 284 -3.34 5.71 -13.96
N PHE A 285 -4.00 5.04 -13.01
CA PHE A 285 -5.46 5.04 -12.91
C PHE A 285 -6.08 6.44 -12.78
N VAL A 286 -5.38 7.41 -12.20
CA VAL A 286 -5.89 8.79 -12.03
C VAL A 286 -5.89 9.57 -13.34
N LYS A 287 -4.91 9.33 -14.22
CA LYS A 287 -4.74 10.09 -15.46
C LYS A 287 -4.88 9.28 -16.76
N LYS A 288 -5.20 7.98 -16.72
CA LYS A 288 -5.26 7.03 -17.87
C LYS A 288 -5.96 7.53 -19.15
N GLU A 289 -6.87 8.51 -19.07
CA GLU A 289 -7.60 9.05 -20.24
C GLU A 289 -7.17 10.47 -20.69
N LEU A 290 -6.10 11.07 -20.16
CA LEU A 290 -5.82 12.52 -20.26
C LEU A 290 -6.93 13.43 -19.68
N LYS A 291 -8.09 12.87 -19.32
CA LYS A 291 -9.21 13.46 -18.56
C LYS A 291 -9.02 13.39 -17.04
N GLY A 292 -7.78 13.18 -16.58
CA GLY A 292 -7.42 13.29 -15.16
C GLY A 292 -7.61 14.72 -14.64
N PRO A 293 -7.50 14.98 -13.32
CA PRO A 293 -7.42 16.34 -12.83
C PRO A 293 -6.20 17.04 -13.46
N THR A 294 -6.47 17.95 -14.40
CA THR A 294 -5.48 18.60 -15.25
C THR A 294 -4.83 19.82 -14.59
N GLU A 295 -5.40 20.31 -13.49
CA GLU A 295 -4.98 21.53 -12.82
C GLU A 295 -4.42 21.27 -11.41
N PHE A 296 -3.39 20.45 -11.31
CA PHE A 296 -2.60 20.39 -10.09
C PHE A 296 -1.86 21.70 -9.87
N THR A 297 -1.73 22.10 -8.60
CA THR A 297 -0.82 23.17 -8.19
C THR A 297 0.63 22.68 -8.38
N GLU A 298 1.58 23.60 -8.43
CA GLU A 298 3.00 23.24 -8.55
C GLU A 298 3.46 22.30 -7.41
N THR A 299 2.99 22.54 -6.18
CA THR A 299 3.21 21.67 -5.01
C THR A 299 2.76 20.23 -5.28
N LEU A 300 1.52 20.06 -5.78
CA LEU A 300 0.95 18.74 -6.05
C LEU A 300 1.62 18.03 -7.24
N ASN A 301 2.00 18.77 -8.28
CA ASN A 301 2.77 18.23 -9.40
C ASN A 301 4.11 17.66 -8.93
N ARG A 302 4.80 18.37 -8.05
CA ARG A 302 6.06 17.91 -7.45
C ARG A 302 5.94 16.63 -6.66
N ILE A 303 4.93 16.58 -5.80
CA ILE A 303 4.66 15.40 -4.97
C ILE A 303 4.24 14.23 -5.86
N THR A 304 3.55 14.49 -6.98
CA THR A 304 3.23 13.48 -7.98
C THR A 304 4.49 12.87 -8.60
N ILE A 305 5.47 13.68 -8.99
CA ILE A 305 6.74 13.18 -9.52
C ILE A 305 7.49 12.35 -8.48
N ILE A 306 7.56 12.80 -7.22
CA ILE A 306 8.18 12.04 -6.12
C ILE A 306 7.45 10.70 -5.93
N SER A 307 6.12 10.73 -5.84
CA SER A 307 5.30 9.53 -5.65
C SER A 307 5.45 8.53 -6.80
N LEU A 308 5.52 9.02 -8.05
CA LEU A 308 5.82 8.20 -9.23
C LEU A 308 7.21 7.58 -9.14
N ALA A 309 8.23 8.34 -8.75
CA ALA A 309 9.60 7.84 -8.59
C ALA A 309 9.69 6.73 -7.53
N ILE A 310 9.06 6.94 -6.36
CA ILE A 310 8.99 5.95 -5.29
C ILE A 310 8.25 4.70 -5.77
N THR A 311 7.09 4.87 -6.40
CA THR A 311 6.24 3.76 -6.84
C THR A 311 6.94 2.92 -7.92
N ILE A 312 7.46 3.55 -8.97
CA ILE A 312 8.14 2.86 -10.07
C ILE A 312 9.38 2.14 -9.56
N LYS A 313 10.21 2.79 -8.74
CA LYS A 313 11.43 2.14 -8.22
C LYS A 313 11.14 0.97 -7.29
N THR A 314 10.10 1.06 -6.47
CA THR A 314 9.83 0.04 -5.43
C THR A 314 8.79 -1.01 -5.84
N ARG A 315 8.04 -0.81 -6.93
CA ARG A 315 6.96 -1.72 -7.37
C ARG A 315 6.88 -1.92 -8.89
N GLY A 316 7.59 -1.11 -9.68
CA GLY A 316 7.56 -1.13 -11.14
C GLY A 316 6.22 -0.71 -11.76
N ILE A 317 6.18 -0.63 -13.08
CA ILE A 317 4.95 -0.36 -13.85
C ILE A 317 4.25 -1.68 -14.21
N ALA A 318 3.01 -1.86 -13.73
CA ALA A 318 2.29 -3.12 -13.81
C ALA A 318 1.79 -3.48 -15.24
N GLU A 319 1.37 -2.50 -16.03
CA GLU A 319 0.73 -2.69 -17.35
C GLU A 319 1.55 -2.07 -18.49
N VAL A 320 1.56 -2.71 -19.67
CA VAL A 320 2.25 -2.18 -20.87
C VAL A 320 1.68 -0.81 -21.29
N GLU A 321 0.35 -0.65 -21.22
CA GLU A 321 -0.34 0.60 -21.56
C GLU A 321 0.19 1.77 -20.73
N HIS A 322 0.44 1.53 -19.44
CA HIS A 322 0.96 2.54 -18.52
C HIS A 322 2.40 2.95 -18.86
N MET A 323 3.24 2.01 -19.33
CA MET A 323 4.59 2.34 -19.79
C MET A 323 4.57 3.30 -20.99
N ILE A 324 3.69 3.06 -21.96
CA ILE A 324 3.52 3.92 -23.14
C ILE A 324 2.96 5.30 -22.72
N TYR A 325 2.07 5.31 -21.72
CA TYR A 325 1.42 6.53 -21.23
C TYR A 325 2.30 7.38 -20.30
N LEU A 326 3.40 6.84 -19.75
CA LEU A 326 4.25 7.55 -18.80
C LEU A 326 4.81 8.87 -19.34
N GLN A 327 5.34 8.88 -20.57
CA GLN A 327 5.91 10.10 -21.13
C GLN A 327 4.86 11.21 -21.34
N PRO A 328 3.71 10.96 -22.02
CA PRO A 328 2.63 11.95 -22.11
C PRO A 328 2.13 12.45 -20.75
N LEU A 329 2.09 11.57 -19.76
CA LEU A 329 1.71 11.91 -18.39
C LEU A 329 2.72 12.88 -17.76
N LEU A 330 4.03 12.61 -17.88
CA LEU A 330 5.09 13.48 -17.38
C LEU A 330 5.06 14.85 -18.09
N GLU A 331 4.88 14.87 -19.41
CA GLU A 331 4.72 16.11 -20.19
C GLU A 331 3.55 16.94 -19.67
N GLN A 332 2.39 16.32 -19.40
CA GLN A 332 1.22 17.01 -18.86
C GLN A 332 1.46 17.58 -17.45
N ILE A 333 2.10 16.83 -16.56
CA ILE A 333 2.44 17.29 -15.20
C ILE A 333 3.42 18.48 -15.27
N MET A 334 4.38 18.40 -16.19
CA MET A 334 5.44 19.39 -16.33
C MET A 334 5.04 20.63 -17.13
N ALA A 335 3.95 20.57 -17.91
CA ALA A 335 3.45 21.70 -18.70
C ALA A 335 3.07 22.92 -17.84
N THR A 336 2.55 22.71 -16.63
CA THR A 336 2.15 23.77 -15.70
C THR A 336 3.17 24.04 -14.60
N SER A 337 4.37 23.44 -14.69
CA SER A 337 5.38 23.44 -13.62
C SER A 337 6.70 24.05 -14.07
N GLN A 338 7.26 24.95 -13.26
CA GLN A 338 8.55 25.60 -13.52
C GLN A 338 9.73 24.92 -12.81
N HIS A 339 9.46 24.05 -11.83
CA HIS A 339 10.49 23.41 -11.02
C HIS A 339 11.45 22.46 -11.76
N THR A 340 12.64 22.36 -11.18
CA THR A 340 13.70 21.39 -11.48
C THR A 340 13.98 20.52 -10.26
N TRP A 341 14.89 19.56 -10.42
CA TRP A 341 15.33 18.64 -9.37
C TRP A 341 16.86 18.66 -9.30
N SER A 342 17.42 18.61 -8.10
CA SER A 342 18.87 18.52 -7.92
C SER A 342 19.42 17.19 -8.44
N GLU A 343 20.70 17.18 -8.81
CA GLU A 343 21.41 15.95 -9.19
C GLU A 343 21.37 14.90 -8.07
N LYS A 344 21.51 15.35 -6.82
CA LYS A 344 21.45 14.50 -5.61
C LYS A 344 20.11 13.79 -5.45
N THR A 345 19.03 14.41 -5.88
CA THR A 345 17.72 13.77 -5.95
C THR A 345 17.62 12.85 -7.17
N LEU A 346 17.92 13.39 -8.36
CA LEU A 346 17.72 12.70 -9.64
C LEU A 346 18.47 11.38 -9.71
N ARG A 347 19.64 11.26 -9.05
CA ARG A 347 20.40 9.98 -8.99
C ARG A 347 19.60 8.82 -8.39
N TYR A 348 18.65 9.09 -7.50
CA TYR A 348 17.82 8.05 -6.89
C TYR A 348 16.55 7.74 -7.66
N PHE A 349 16.12 8.62 -8.59
CA PHE A 349 14.95 8.41 -9.41
C PHE A 349 15.15 7.22 -10.37
N PRO A 350 14.09 6.47 -10.70
CA PRO A 350 14.16 5.43 -11.71
C PRO A 350 14.53 6.05 -13.08
N PRO A 351 15.30 5.33 -13.93
CA PRO A 351 15.80 5.88 -15.20
C PRO A 351 14.70 6.50 -16.08
N LEU A 352 13.54 5.85 -16.17
CA LEU A 352 12.39 6.31 -16.94
C LEU A 352 11.91 7.73 -16.60
N ILE A 353 12.05 8.14 -15.33
CA ILE A 353 11.69 9.49 -14.88
C ILE A 353 12.91 10.41 -14.92
N ARG A 354 14.06 9.92 -14.45
CA ARG A 354 15.29 10.70 -14.37
C ARG A 354 15.67 11.27 -15.74
N ASP A 355 15.68 10.42 -16.76
CA ASP A 355 16.16 10.78 -18.10
C ASP A 355 15.23 11.82 -18.76
N PHE A 356 13.92 11.79 -18.44
CA PHE A 356 12.96 12.82 -18.86
C PHE A 356 13.22 14.18 -18.18
N LEU A 357 13.60 14.18 -16.89
CA LEU A 357 13.75 15.40 -16.09
C LEU A 357 15.12 16.07 -16.23
N MET A 358 16.18 15.32 -16.54
CA MET A 358 17.56 15.84 -16.62
C MET A 358 17.73 16.99 -17.63
N GLY A 359 16.91 17.05 -18.69
CA GLY A 359 17.00 18.09 -19.72
C GLY A 359 16.32 19.42 -19.40
N ARG A 360 15.69 19.58 -18.22
CA ARG A 360 14.95 20.81 -17.90
C ARG A 360 15.88 21.94 -17.46
N VAL A 361 15.66 23.13 -18.05
CA VAL A 361 16.40 24.35 -17.73
C VAL A 361 15.97 24.89 -16.36
N ASP A 362 16.93 25.09 -15.47
CA ASP A 362 16.72 25.77 -14.20
C ASP A 362 16.52 27.28 -14.41
N LYS A 363 15.37 27.79 -13.95
CA LYS A 363 14.99 29.21 -14.09
C LYS A 363 15.23 30.03 -12.83
N ARG A 364 15.76 29.45 -11.75
CA ARG A 364 16.03 30.19 -10.49
C ARG A 364 16.98 31.37 -10.73
N GLY A 365 18.03 31.19 -11.53
CA GLY A 365 18.95 32.29 -11.88
C GLY A 365 18.24 33.47 -12.56
N LEU A 366 17.27 33.19 -13.45
CA LEU A 366 16.46 34.23 -14.09
C LEU A 366 15.52 34.93 -13.09
N ALA A 367 14.93 34.16 -12.16
CA ALA A 367 14.09 34.72 -11.11
C ALA A 367 14.87 35.66 -10.17
N ILE A 368 16.12 35.31 -9.84
CA ILE A 368 17.01 36.17 -9.06
C ILE A 368 17.40 37.44 -9.84
N GLN A 369 17.68 37.33 -11.15
CA GLN A 369 17.93 38.52 -11.99
C GLN A 369 16.71 39.46 -12.03
N ALA A 370 15.51 38.90 -12.16
CA ALA A 370 14.27 39.67 -12.13
C ALA A 370 14.06 40.34 -10.76
N TRP A 371 14.39 39.65 -9.66
CA TRP A 371 14.40 40.24 -8.32
C TRP A 371 15.36 41.43 -8.24
N GLN A 372 16.62 41.28 -8.66
CA GLN A 372 17.62 42.36 -8.61
C GLN A 372 17.18 43.62 -9.38
N GLN A 373 16.45 43.46 -10.49
CA GLN A 373 15.89 44.58 -11.25
C GLN A 373 14.73 45.27 -10.51
N ALA A 374 13.91 44.50 -9.78
CA ALA A 374 12.75 45.01 -9.04
C ALA A 374 13.07 45.47 -7.61
N GLU A 375 14.22 45.04 -7.06
CA GLU A 375 14.58 45.15 -5.64
C GLU A 375 14.39 46.57 -5.10
N THR A 376 14.96 47.57 -5.77
CA THR A 376 14.88 48.97 -5.31
C THR A 376 13.43 49.45 -5.20
N THR A 377 12.58 49.12 -6.18
CA THR A 377 11.16 49.49 -6.17
C THR A 377 10.39 48.75 -5.09
N VAL A 378 10.62 47.43 -4.94
CA VAL A 378 9.95 46.59 -3.94
C VAL A 378 10.32 47.04 -2.52
N ILE A 379 11.60 47.31 -2.25
CA ILE A 379 12.09 47.78 -0.96
C ILE A 379 11.47 49.14 -0.59
N ASN A 380 11.36 50.07 -1.56
CA ASN A 380 10.69 51.35 -1.33
C ASN A 380 9.20 51.18 -0.99
N GLN A 381 8.49 50.30 -1.69
CA GLN A 381 7.09 50.00 -1.39
C GLN A 381 6.93 49.32 -0.02
N CYS A 382 7.82 48.39 0.31
CA CYS A 382 7.83 47.70 1.60
C CYS A 382 8.12 48.66 2.75
N ASN A 383 9.06 49.62 2.60
CA ASN A 383 9.33 50.62 3.62
C ASN A 383 8.10 51.47 3.94
N GLN A 384 7.35 51.90 2.92
CA GLN A 384 6.12 52.68 3.12
C GLN A 384 5.01 51.84 3.77
N LEU A 385 4.89 50.56 3.40
CA LEU A 385 3.87 49.66 3.92
C LEU A 385 4.16 49.17 5.35
N LEU A 386 5.43 48.87 5.64
CA LEU A 386 5.89 48.09 6.78
C LEU A 386 6.64 48.94 7.83
N SER A 387 6.82 50.23 7.61
CA SER A 387 7.33 51.13 8.66
C SER A 387 6.49 51.00 9.93
N PRO A 388 7.08 51.00 11.14
CA PRO A 388 6.34 50.99 12.40
C PRO A 388 5.31 52.14 12.52
N SER A 389 5.55 53.27 11.85
CA SER A 389 4.65 54.43 11.80
C SER A 389 3.66 54.41 10.63
N ALA A 390 3.63 53.34 9.82
CA ALA A 390 2.80 53.27 8.62
C ALA A 390 1.30 53.23 8.97
N GLU A 391 0.55 54.16 8.37
CA GLU A 391 -0.90 54.26 8.53
C GLU A 391 -1.63 53.01 7.96
N PRO A 392 -2.62 52.45 8.68
CA PRO A 392 -3.47 51.34 8.23
C PRO A 392 -4.04 51.47 6.81
N ASN A 393 -4.36 52.70 6.40
CA ASN A 393 -5.03 52.97 5.12
C ASN A 393 -4.12 52.75 3.91
N TYR A 394 -2.79 52.77 4.10
CA TYR A 394 -1.82 52.54 3.02
C TYR A 394 -1.93 51.11 2.44
N VAL A 395 -2.47 50.14 3.19
CA VAL A 395 -2.75 48.78 2.71
C VAL A 395 -3.58 48.81 1.42
N MET A 396 -4.60 49.67 1.34
CA MET A 396 -5.45 49.76 0.15
C MET A 396 -4.69 50.38 -1.03
N THR A 397 -3.86 51.38 -0.76
CA THR A 397 -2.96 51.99 -1.76
C THR A 397 -1.98 50.97 -2.33
N TYR A 398 -1.37 50.14 -1.48
CA TYR A 398 -0.48 49.06 -1.91
C TYR A 398 -1.24 48.05 -2.79
N LEU A 399 -2.43 47.62 -2.38
CA LEU A 399 -3.24 46.65 -3.13
C LEU A 399 -3.74 47.20 -4.48
N SER A 400 -3.99 48.50 -4.60
CA SER A 400 -4.45 49.12 -5.84
C SER A 400 -3.32 49.51 -6.80
N HIS A 401 -2.19 50.00 -6.28
CA HIS A 401 -1.12 50.59 -7.09
C HIS A 401 0.15 49.74 -7.21
N SER A 402 0.32 48.67 -6.43
CA SER A 402 1.43 47.74 -6.65
C SER A 402 1.31 47.05 -7.99
N PHE A 403 2.40 47.05 -8.77
CA PHE A 403 2.50 46.25 -9.98
C PHE A 403 2.24 44.78 -9.64
N PRO A 404 1.34 44.07 -10.35
CA PRO A 404 1.02 42.68 -10.05
C PRO A 404 2.27 41.78 -9.97
N GLN A 405 3.24 42.01 -10.85
CA GLN A 405 4.52 41.29 -10.88
C GLN A 405 5.38 41.53 -9.63
N HIS A 406 5.22 42.66 -8.93
CA HIS A 406 6.00 42.97 -7.73
C HIS A 406 5.42 42.34 -6.46
N ARG A 407 4.14 41.95 -6.48
CA ARG A 407 3.45 41.38 -5.31
C ARG A 407 4.05 40.05 -4.85
N GLN A 408 4.67 39.29 -5.76
CA GLN A 408 5.36 38.04 -5.43
C GLN A 408 6.62 38.25 -4.56
N TYR A 409 7.13 39.49 -4.51
CA TYR A 409 8.33 39.84 -3.76
C TYR A 409 8.04 40.47 -2.39
N LEU A 410 6.76 40.60 -1.99
CA LEU A 410 6.38 41.27 -0.74
C LEU A 410 7.07 40.64 0.48
N CYS A 411 7.03 39.31 0.59
CA CYS A 411 7.67 38.61 1.71
C CYS A 411 9.19 38.70 1.67
N ALA A 412 9.79 38.71 0.47
CA ALA A 412 11.23 38.90 0.29
C ALA A 412 11.66 40.32 0.71
N GLY A 413 10.92 41.35 0.29
CA GLY A 413 11.14 42.73 0.71
C GLY A 413 10.98 42.93 2.21
N ALA A 414 9.93 42.34 2.80
CA ALA A 414 9.72 42.36 4.25
C ALA A 414 10.91 41.72 5.00
N TRP A 415 11.38 40.56 4.54
CA TRP A 415 12.53 39.88 5.13
C TRP A 415 13.83 40.70 5.02
N MET A 416 14.09 41.32 3.86
CA MET A 416 15.25 42.19 3.63
C MET A 416 15.25 43.40 4.57
N LEU A 417 14.09 44.02 4.80
CA LEU A 417 13.96 45.19 5.68
C LEU A 417 14.21 44.87 7.16
N MET A 418 13.90 43.65 7.60
CA MET A 418 14.17 43.26 8.98
C MET A 418 15.67 43.28 9.27
N ASN A 419 16.52 42.75 8.39
CA ASN A 419 17.99 42.68 8.57
C ASN A 419 18.44 42.15 9.96
N GLY A 420 17.62 41.34 10.63
CA GLY A 420 17.85 40.84 11.99
C GLY A 420 17.23 41.69 13.12
N HIS A 421 16.63 42.84 12.81
CA HIS A 421 15.85 43.69 13.70
C HIS A 421 14.35 43.51 13.41
N LEU A 422 13.56 43.17 14.42
CA LEU A 422 12.15 42.73 14.26
C LEU A 422 11.13 43.89 14.15
N GLU A 423 11.56 45.08 13.71
CA GLU A 423 10.74 46.31 13.72
C GLU A 423 10.00 46.54 12.40
N ILE A 424 9.10 45.62 12.04
CA ILE A 424 8.18 45.80 10.90
C ILE A 424 6.72 45.81 11.35
N ASN A 425 5.87 46.57 10.64
CA ASN A 425 4.42 46.60 10.86
C ASN A 425 3.76 45.31 10.36
N SER A 426 3.79 44.29 11.21
CA SER A 426 3.22 42.96 10.93
C SER A 426 1.70 42.98 10.75
N ALA A 427 1.00 43.96 11.31
CA ALA A 427 -0.44 44.13 11.13
C ALA A 427 -0.79 44.53 9.68
N ASN A 428 -0.03 45.46 9.09
CA ASN A 428 -0.21 45.82 7.68
C ASN A 428 0.17 44.66 6.74
N LEU A 429 1.27 43.95 7.02
CA LEU A 429 1.65 42.77 6.26
C LEU A 429 0.56 41.70 6.30
N ALA A 430 0.01 41.40 7.49
CA ALA A 430 -1.09 40.45 7.67
C ALA A 430 -2.33 40.85 6.84
N ARG A 431 -2.70 42.14 6.85
CA ARG A 431 -3.84 42.65 6.08
C ARG A 431 -3.63 42.48 4.57
N VAL A 432 -2.43 42.72 4.06
CA VAL A 432 -2.12 42.49 2.64
C VAL A 432 -2.15 41.01 2.28
N LEU A 433 -1.50 40.15 3.09
CA LEU A 433 -1.46 38.70 2.85
C LEU A 433 -2.86 38.06 2.87
N ARG A 434 -3.79 38.60 3.65
CA ARG A 434 -5.20 38.16 3.67
C ARG A 434 -5.92 38.43 2.34
N GLU A 435 -5.52 39.48 1.62
CA GLU A 435 -6.09 39.84 0.33
C GLU A 435 -5.39 39.14 -0.84
N PHE A 436 -4.31 38.39 -0.57
CA PHE A 436 -3.68 37.55 -1.59
C PHE A 436 -4.47 36.25 -1.74
N SER A 437 -4.39 35.66 -2.94
CA SER A 437 -4.81 34.29 -3.16
C SER A 437 -3.83 33.30 -2.51
N PRO A 438 -4.28 32.08 -2.18
CA PRO A 438 -3.38 31.04 -1.66
C PRO A 438 -2.16 30.77 -2.54
N GLU A 439 -2.31 30.83 -3.87
CA GLU A 439 -1.20 30.65 -4.81
C GLU A 439 -0.21 31.82 -4.78
N GLU A 440 -0.68 33.07 -4.69
CA GLU A 440 0.20 34.24 -4.50
C GLU A 440 1.01 34.14 -3.21
N VAL A 441 0.42 33.59 -2.14
CA VAL A 441 1.15 33.31 -0.88
C VAL A 441 2.20 32.21 -1.10
N THR A 442 1.88 31.11 -1.80
CA THR A 442 2.88 30.08 -2.15
C THR A 442 4.04 30.69 -2.94
N ALA A 443 3.74 31.48 -3.97
CA ALA A 443 4.75 32.11 -4.81
C ALA A 443 5.65 33.06 -4.01
N ASN A 444 5.07 33.84 -3.09
CA ASN A 444 5.82 34.68 -2.16
C ASN A 444 6.79 33.88 -1.27
N ILE A 445 6.37 32.70 -0.79
CA ILE A 445 7.22 31.83 0.06
C ILE A 445 8.41 31.28 -0.74
N TYR A 446 8.16 30.76 -1.94
CA TYR A 446 9.26 30.28 -2.80
C TYR A 446 10.21 31.42 -3.17
N THR A 447 9.67 32.60 -3.45
CA THR A 447 10.46 33.78 -3.80
C THR A 447 11.34 34.25 -2.63
N VAL A 448 10.79 34.32 -1.40
CA VAL A 448 11.62 34.69 -0.23
C VAL A 448 12.68 33.64 0.06
N VAL A 449 12.42 32.34 -0.17
CA VAL A 449 13.45 31.29 -0.05
C VAL A 449 14.57 31.50 -1.07
N ASP A 450 14.24 31.73 -2.33
CA ASP A 450 15.23 31.95 -3.38
C ASP A 450 16.08 33.20 -3.10
N VAL A 451 15.45 34.32 -2.74
CA VAL A 451 16.14 35.56 -2.39
C VAL A 451 17.00 35.40 -1.13
N LEU A 452 16.47 34.72 -0.10
CA LEU A 452 17.19 34.45 1.15
C LEU A 452 18.48 33.67 0.90
N LEU A 453 18.39 32.55 0.16
CA LEU A 453 19.54 31.69 -0.10
C LEU A 453 20.59 32.43 -0.95
N HIS A 454 20.14 33.15 -1.98
CA HIS A 454 21.02 34.00 -2.78
C HIS A 454 21.72 35.08 -1.93
N HIS A 455 20.99 35.74 -1.03
CA HIS A 455 21.55 36.75 -0.14
C HIS A 455 22.63 36.16 0.79
N ILE A 456 22.37 34.99 1.41
CA ILE A 456 23.36 34.31 2.25
C ILE A 456 24.63 34.01 1.45
N GLN A 457 24.51 33.47 0.24
CA GLN A 457 25.66 33.17 -0.61
C GLN A 457 26.48 34.44 -0.94
N CYS A 458 25.82 35.53 -1.33
CA CYS A 458 26.47 36.81 -1.63
C CYS A 458 27.20 37.38 -0.41
N GLU A 459 26.59 37.35 0.77
CA GLU A 459 27.21 37.88 1.99
C GLU A 459 28.37 37.02 2.49
N VAL A 460 28.30 35.69 2.33
CA VAL A 460 29.43 34.79 2.60
C VAL A 460 30.60 35.09 1.65
N GLN A 461 30.33 35.34 0.37
CA GLN A 461 31.37 35.76 -0.59
C GLN A 461 31.99 37.11 -0.22
N ARG A 462 31.26 37.98 0.48
CA ARG A 462 31.76 39.26 1.03
C ARG A 462 32.52 39.12 2.34
N GLY A 463 32.71 37.89 2.84
CA GLY A 463 33.50 37.59 4.03
C GLY A 463 32.71 37.48 5.34
N HIS A 464 31.38 37.56 5.30
CA HIS A 464 30.56 37.36 6.49
C HIS A 464 30.48 35.88 6.89
N LEU A 465 30.38 35.62 8.20
CA LEU A 465 30.28 34.25 8.72
C LEU A 465 28.91 33.66 8.40
N ALA A 466 28.90 32.51 7.73
CA ALA A 466 27.67 31.82 7.34
C ALA A 466 26.77 31.49 8.55
N GLN A 467 27.34 31.18 9.71
CA GLN A 467 26.58 30.86 10.92
C GLN A 467 25.76 32.06 11.43
N ASP A 468 26.33 33.28 11.38
CA ASP A 468 25.64 34.49 11.81
C ASP A 468 24.48 34.82 10.86
N LEU A 469 24.71 34.67 9.55
CA LEU A 469 23.69 34.85 8.52
C LEU A 469 22.54 33.85 8.67
N LEU A 470 22.86 32.56 8.90
CA LEU A 470 21.86 31.53 9.18
C LEU A 470 21.06 31.87 10.44
N SER A 471 21.72 32.31 11.51
CA SER A 471 21.04 32.70 12.75
C SER A 471 20.07 33.87 12.52
N LYS A 472 20.49 34.91 11.77
CA LYS A 472 19.60 36.02 11.38
C LYS A 472 18.42 35.55 10.54
N ALA A 473 18.68 34.70 9.54
CA ALA A 473 17.65 34.12 8.69
C ALA A 473 16.61 33.34 9.51
N ILE A 474 17.07 32.47 10.41
CA ILE A 474 16.21 31.68 11.30
C ILE A 474 15.39 32.58 12.22
N THR A 475 15.97 33.65 12.78
CA THR A 475 15.25 34.61 13.63
C THR A 475 14.15 35.31 12.84
N ASN A 476 14.43 35.80 11.63
CA ASN A 476 13.42 36.45 10.79
C ASN A 476 12.32 35.47 10.35
N LEU A 477 12.68 34.24 9.96
CA LEU A 477 11.69 33.22 9.61
C LEU A 477 10.84 32.83 10.83
N SER A 478 11.44 32.74 12.02
CA SER A 478 10.73 32.46 13.28
C SER A 478 9.68 33.53 13.59
N PHE A 479 9.98 34.80 13.29
CA PHE A 479 9.02 35.90 13.44
C PHE A 479 7.78 35.72 12.54
N PHE A 480 7.99 35.35 11.27
CA PHE A 480 6.88 35.09 10.35
C PHE A 480 6.05 33.87 10.73
N ILE A 481 6.68 32.81 11.22
CA ILE A 481 5.99 31.52 11.44
C ILE A 481 5.41 31.39 12.85
N TRP A 482 6.09 31.88 13.88
CA TRP A 482 5.76 31.62 15.29
C TRP A 482 5.24 32.83 16.03
N THR A 483 5.82 34.01 15.82
CA THR A 483 5.46 35.22 16.56
C THR A 483 4.15 35.82 16.06
N HIS A 484 4.02 36.00 14.75
CA HIS A 484 2.82 36.56 14.13
C HIS A 484 2.06 35.55 13.24
N GLU A 485 2.62 34.36 13.01
CA GLU A 485 1.99 33.26 12.28
C GLU A 485 1.39 33.68 10.93
N LEU A 486 2.18 34.46 10.18
CA LEU A 486 1.81 35.11 8.92
C LEU A 486 1.94 34.18 7.72
N LEU A 487 2.82 33.17 7.80
CA LEU A 487 3.12 32.27 6.69
C LEU A 487 2.91 30.80 7.10
N PRO A 488 2.41 29.95 6.18
CA PRO A 488 2.27 28.51 6.40
C PRO A 488 3.63 27.79 6.45
N LEU A 489 3.92 27.13 7.58
CA LEU A 489 5.18 26.43 7.81
C LEU A 489 5.41 25.27 6.83
N ASP A 490 4.38 24.47 6.57
CA ASP A 490 4.44 23.31 5.67
C ASP A 490 4.97 23.70 4.28
N ILE A 491 4.48 24.82 3.73
CA ILE A 491 4.92 25.32 2.42
C ILE A 491 6.34 25.88 2.48
N LEU A 492 6.73 26.56 3.55
CA LEU A 492 8.11 27.03 3.73
C LEU A 492 9.10 25.86 3.78
N LEU A 493 8.76 24.80 4.52
CA LEU A 493 9.59 23.60 4.62
C LEU A 493 9.71 22.89 3.26
N LEU A 494 8.60 22.77 2.52
CA LEU A 494 8.64 22.25 1.15
C LEU A 494 9.57 23.10 0.28
N ALA A 495 9.33 24.41 0.20
CA ALA A 495 10.16 25.32 -0.60
C ALA A 495 11.66 25.23 -0.29
N LEU A 496 12.05 25.02 0.98
CA LEU A 496 13.46 24.82 1.37
C LEU A 496 14.00 23.44 0.95
N ILE A 497 13.26 22.35 1.17
CA ILE A 497 13.76 20.99 0.84
C ILE A 497 13.84 20.78 -0.68
N ASP A 498 13.17 21.65 -1.41
CA ASP A 498 13.14 21.75 -2.86
C ASP A 498 14.31 22.55 -3.44
N ARG A 499 15.20 23.04 -2.57
CA ARG A 499 16.47 23.69 -2.86
C ARG A 499 17.63 22.92 -2.22
N ASP A 500 17.54 21.59 -2.22
CA ASP A 500 18.50 20.70 -1.56
C ASP A 500 19.90 20.69 -2.19
N ASP A 501 20.05 21.31 -3.35
CA ASP A 501 21.33 21.62 -3.97
C ASP A 501 22.03 22.85 -3.35
N ASP A 502 21.30 23.72 -2.66
CA ASP A 502 21.88 24.82 -1.90
C ASP A 502 22.45 24.32 -0.53
N PRO A 503 23.69 24.69 -0.16
CA PRO A 503 24.33 24.20 1.06
C PRO A 503 23.66 24.65 2.38
N TYR A 504 22.79 25.66 2.34
CA TYR A 504 22.15 26.27 3.50
C TYR A 504 20.69 25.88 3.67
N ALA A 505 19.99 25.46 2.60
CA ALA A 505 18.55 25.21 2.63
C ALA A 505 18.15 24.12 3.64
N LEU A 506 18.78 22.95 3.60
CA LEU A 506 18.49 21.88 4.57
C LEU A 506 18.91 22.25 6.00
N ARG A 507 19.93 23.11 6.18
CA ARG A 507 20.30 23.59 7.53
C ARG A 507 19.21 24.47 8.13
N LEU A 508 18.57 25.31 7.32
CA LEU A 508 17.41 26.11 7.74
C LEU A 508 16.23 25.22 8.12
N VAL A 509 15.95 24.16 7.34
CA VAL A 509 14.89 23.18 7.63
C VAL A 509 15.10 22.57 9.01
N ILE A 510 16.29 22.01 9.28
CA ILE A 510 16.59 21.39 10.58
C ILE A 510 16.45 22.39 11.73
N SER A 511 16.98 23.61 11.54
CA SER A 511 16.92 24.64 12.57
C SER A 511 15.48 25.07 12.89
N LEU A 512 14.58 25.09 11.90
CA LEU A 512 13.16 25.38 12.08
C LEU A 512 12.42 24.23 12.76
N LEU A 513 12.75 22.98 12.43
CA LEU A 513 12.18 21.80 13.06
C LEU A 513 12.58 21.69 14.55
N GLU A 514 13.81 22.04 14.90
CA GLU A 514 14.31 21.98 16.28
C GLU A 514 13.81 23.13 17.17
N LYS A 515 13.00 24.07 16.63
CA LYS A 515 12.47 25.20 17.42
C LYS A 515 11.52 24.75 18.55
N PRO A 516 11.69 25.28 19.78
CA PRO A 516 10.88 24.88 20.93
C PRO A 516 9.39 25.18 20.73
N GLU A 517 9.04 26.22 19.99
CA GLU A 517 7.67 26.59 19.67
C GLU A 517 6.94 25.47 18.92
N LEU A 518 7.60 24.90 17.90
CA LEU A 518 7.05 23.77 17.14
C LEU A 518 7.03 22.50 17.99
N GLN A 519 8.12 22.20 18.70
CA GLN A 519 8.21 21.01 19.55
C GLN A 519 7.10 21.00 20.62
N GLN A 520 6.80 22.15 21.23
CA GLN A 520 5.72 22.26 22.20
C GLN A 520 4.34 22.08 21.56
N ARG A 521 4.10 22.61 20.35
CA ARG A 521 2.84 22.38 19.61
C ARG A 521 2.65 20.91 19.27
N VAL A 522 3.68 20.24 18.77
CA VAL A 522 3.65 18.81 18.46
C VAL A 522 3.40 17.98 19.72
N LYS A 523 4.10 18.29 20.82
CA LYS A 523 3.89 17.62 22.11
C LYS A 523 2.45 17.79 22.61
N ASN A 524 1.89 18.99 22.53
CA ASN A 524 0.50 19.26 22.90
C ASN A 524 -0.49 18.49 22.00
N PHE A 525 -0.26 18.47 20.69
CA PHE A 525 -1.06 17.70 19.75
C PHE A 525 -1.07 16.21 20.10
N CYS A 526 0.10 15.62 20.34
CA CYS A 526 0.24 14.20 20.66
C CYS A 526 -0.35 13.83 22.03
N ASN A 527 -0.25 14.71 23.03
CA ASN A 527 -0.77 14.44 24.38
C ASN A 527 -2.30 14.50 24.45
N THR A 528 -2.94 15.26 23.56
CA THR A 528 -4.40 15.47 23.57
C THR A 528 -5.16 14.52 22.64
N ARG A 529 -4.43 13.75 21.81
CA ARG A 529 -5.02 12.90 20.76
C ARG A 529 -4.42 11.50 20.80
N SER A 530 -5.06 10.57 20.10
CA SER A 530 -4.61 9.19 19.98
C SER A 530 -4.57 8.79 18.52
N PRO A 531 -3.51 8.12 18.04
CA PRO A 531 -3.45 7.59 16.67
C PRO A 531 -4.53 6.51 16.46
N GLU A 532 -4.81 5.71 17.48
CA GLU A 532 -5.94 4.78 17.51
C GLU A 532 -7.21 5.49 18.02
N HIS A 533 -7.65 6.51 17.28
CA HIS A 533 -8.75 7.40 17.69
C HIS A 533 -10.07 6.64 17.93
N TRP A 534 -10.31 5.56 17.18
CA TRP A 534 -11.50 4.71 17.29
C TRP A 534 -11.60 3.96 18.63
N LEU A 535 -10.50 3.79 19.37
CA LEU A 535 -10.49 3.10 20.66
C LEU A 535 -10.69 4.03 21.86
N LYS A 536 -10.66 5.36 21.67
CA LYS A 536 -10.72 6.33 22.77
C LYS A 536 -12.14 6.84 23.03
N ASN A 537 -12.77 6.40 24.11
CA ASN A 537 -14.12 6.84 24.51
C ASN A 537 -14.04 7.97 25.54
N GLN A 538 -13.28 9.04 25.23
CA GLN A 538 -13.08 10.17 26.14
C GLN A 538 -13.92 11.37 25.72
N HIS A 539 -14.21 12.25 26.68
CA HIS A 539 -14.86 13.53 26.40
C HIS A 539 -13.93 14.37 25.51
N PRO A 540 -14.37 14.76 24.30
CA PRO A 540 -13.51 15.47 23.37
C PRO A 540 -13.33 16.92 23.79
N LYS A 541 -12.10 17.42 23.69
CA LYS A 541 -11.77 18.82 23.93
C LYS A 541 -11.55 19.53 22.61
N ARG A 542 -12.37 20.55 22.34
CA ARG A 542 -12.24 21.37 21.13
C ARG A 542 -11.03 22.29 21.23
N ALA A 543 -10.22 22.30 20.16
CA ALA A 543 -9.10 23.22 20.06
C ALA A 543 -9.58 24.62 19.68
N GLU A 544 -8.94 25.64 20.24
CA GLU A 544 -9.16 27.03 19.83
C GLU A 544 -8.58 27.26 18.43
N LEU A 545 -9.35 27.88 17.55
CA LEU A 545 -9.04 27.99 16.12
C LEU A 545 -7.66 28.63 15.87
N GLN A 546 -7.40 29.80 16.45
CA GLN A 546 -6.12 30.50 16.27
C GLN A 546 -4.96 29.72 16.88
N LYS A 547 -5.14 29.07 18.03
CA LYS A 547 -4.08 28.24 18.63
C LYS A 547 -3.74 26.99 17.80
N ALA A 548 -4.73 26.42 17.11
CA ALA A 548 -4.55 25.22 16.31
C ALA A 548 -3.92 25.52 14.94
N LEU A 549 -4.37 26.58 14.26
CA LEU A 549 -4.02 26.86 12.86
C LEU A 549 -3.20 28.14 12.66
N GLY A 550 -2.98 28.90 13.71
CA GLY A 550 -2.30 30.18 13.66
C GLY A 550 -3.13 31.30 13.03
N SER A 551 -2.59 32.50 13.08
CA SER A 551 -3.27 33.72 12.62
C SER A 551 -3.61 33.67 11.12
N HIS A 552 -2.65 33.33 10.24
CA HIS A 552 -2.87 33.31 8.79
C HIS A 552 -4.07 32.47 8.33
N LEU A 553 -4.26 31.30 8.92
CA LEU A 553 -5.30 30.34 8.54
C LEU A 553 -6.61 30.53 9.30
N SER A 554 -6.65 31.38 10.33
CA SER A 554 -7.84 31.61 11.17
C SER A 554 -8.60 32.89 10.84
N TRP A 555 -8.10 33.73 9.92
CA TRP A 555 -8.62 35.09 9.72
C TRP A 555 -10.03 35.19 9.13
N LYS A 556 -10.37 34.41 8.10
CA LYS A 556 -11.64 34.54 7.37
C LYS A 556 -12.70 33.55 7.87
N ASP A 557 -12.34 32.28 7.98
CA ASP A 557 -13.26 31.20 8.37
C ASP A 557 -13.29 31.00 9.88
N ARG A 558 -14.42 31.33 10.51
CA ARG A 558 -14.58 31.28 11.98
C ARG A 558 -15.01 29.91 12.54
N TYR A 559 -15.23 28.93 11.67
CA TYR A 559 -15.61 27.57 12.09
C TYR A 559 -14.49 26.92 12.91
N PRO A 560 -14.79 26.27 14.05
CA PRO A 560 -13.75 25.62 14.85
C PRO A 560 -13.16 24.40 14.13
N PRO A 561 -11.87 24.07 14.36
CA PRO A 561 -11.29 22.83 13.85
C PRO A 561 -11.82 21.63 14.64
N PHE A 562 -11.93 20.49 13.97
CA PHE A 562 -12.25 19.20 14.57
C PHE A 562 -10.99 18.36 14.75
N PHE A 563 -10.19 18.26 13.70
CA PHE A 563 -8.99 17.44 13.63
C PHE A 563 -7.78 18.19 13.04
N ASP A 564 -8.01 19.28 12.30
CA ASP A 564 -6.94 20.09 11.71
C ASP A 564 -6.09 20.82 12.76
N ASP A 565 -4.79 20.87 12.50
CA ASP A 565 -3.77 21.43 13.38
C ASP A 565 -2.50 21.67 12.56
N ILE A 566 -1.70 22.69 12.88
CA ILE A 566 -0.39 22.90 12.23
C ILE A 566 0.49 21.64 12.35
N ALA A 567 0.45 20.94 13.49
CA ALA A 567 1.20 19.69 13.66
C ALA A 567 0.69 18.59 12.71
N ALA A 568 -0.62 18.47 12.52
CA ALA A 568 -1.22 17.46 11.64
C ALA A 568 -0.89 17.72 10.16
N ARG A 569 -0.79 18.99 9.75
CA ARG A 569 -0.41 19.37 8.38
C ARG A 569 1.02 18.99 8.02
N LEU A 570 1.90 18.82 9.01
CA LEU A 570 3.28 18.35 8.82
C LEU A 570 3.38 16.83 8.58
N LEU A 571 2.31 16.05 8.77
CA LEU A 571 2.32 14.60 8.58
C LEU A 571 2.83 14.18 7.19
N PRO A 572 2.35 14.73 6.05
CA PRO A 572 2.93 14.42 4.74
C PRO A 572 4.30 15.06 4.47
N VAL A 573 4.68 16.12 5.21
CA VAL A 573 5.90 16.90 4.92
C VAL A 573 7.14 16.29 5.58
N ILE A 574 7.04 15.83 6.83
CA ILE A 574 8.17 15.22 7.54
C ILE A 574 8.76 14.02 6.78
N PRO A 575 7.97 13.06 6.26
CA PRO A 575 8.47 12.00 5.39
C PRO A 575 9.30 12.51 4.20
N LEU A 576 8.82 13.55 3.50
CA LEU A 576 9.54 14.13 2.37
C LEU A 576 10.88 14.74 2.80
N ILE A 577 10.92 15.41 3.96
CA ILE A 577 12.17 15.92 4.54
C ILE A 577 13.17 14.77 4.79
N ILE A 578 12.69 13.63 5.33
CA ILE A 578 13.55 12.47 5.56
C ILE A 578 14.13 11.92 4.25
N TYR A 579 13.32 11.82 3.19
CA TYR A 579 13.82 11.44 1.86
C TYR A 579 14.93 12.39 1.39
N ARG A 580 14.69 13.70 1.46
CA ARG A 580 15.66 14.74 1.05
C ARG A 580 16.97 14.67 1.84
N LEU A 581 16.90 14.43 3.15
CA LEU A 581 18.08 14.27 4.00
C LEU A 581 18.90 13.05 3.60
N ILE A 582 18.25 11.91 3.33
CA ILE A 582 18.94 10.69 2.89
C ILE A 582 19.58 10.89 1.52
N GLU A 583 18.87 11.53 0.59
CA GLU A 583 19.39 11.84 -0.76
C GLU A 583 20.60 12.77 -0.73
N ASN A 584 20.75 13.55 0.36
CA ASN A 584 21.87 14.45 0.64
C ASN A 584 22.92 13.84 1.58
N ASP A 585 22.91 12.52 1.76
CA ASP A 585 23.86 11.77 2.62
C ASP A 585 23.84 12.23 4.10
N ALA A 586 22.78 12.91 4.54
CA ALA A 586 22.59 13.43 5.89
C ALA A 586 21.84 12.44 6.80
N THR A 587 22.27 11.17 6.80
CA THR A 587 21.56 10.06 7.47
C THR A 587 21.52 10.18 9.00
N ASP A 588 22.55 10.74 9.64
CA ASP A 588 22.54 11.03 11.09
C ASP A 588 21.53 12.10 11.48
N ILE A 589 21.33 13.10 10.61
CA ILE A 589 20.32 14.14 10.81
C ILE A 589 18.93 13.54 10.59
N ALA A 590 18.75 12.67 9.58
CA ALA A 590 17.51 11.94 9.38
C ALA A 590 17.12 11.09 10.60
N ASP A 591 18.08 10.36 11.22
CA ASP A 591 17.85 9.62 12.47
C ASP A 591 17.35 10.55 13.59
N ARG A 592 17.97 11.72 13.74
CA ARG A 592 17.60 12.72 14.74
C ARG A 592 16.20 13.29 14.52
N VAL A 593 15.87 13.69 13.29
CA VAL A 593 14.53 14.22 12.95
C VAL A 593 13.47 13.14 13.20
N LEU A 594 13.71 11.90 12.77
CA LEU A 594 12.81 10.78 13.06
C LEU A 594 12.62 10.56 14.56
N ALA A 595 13.67 10.74 15.37
CA ALA A 595 13.57 10.64 16.82
C ALA A 595 12.72 11.76 17.44
N PHE A 596 12.85 13.00 16.98
CA PHE A 596 12.04 14.13 17.47
C PHE A 596 10.55 14.00 17.11
N TYR A 597 10.25 13.47 15.92
CA TYR A 597 8.89 13.43 15.39
C TYR A 597 8.24 12.04 15.41
N SER A 598 8.83 11.04 16.07
CA SER A 598 8.28 9.68 16.11
C SER A 598 6.85 9.61 16.67
N SER A 599 6.57 10.41 17.71
CA SER A 599 5.24 10.50 18.34
C SER A 599 4.21 11.11 17.40
N LEU A 600 4.60 12.09 16.59
CA LEU A 600 3.74 12.70 15.58
C LEU A 600 3.49 11.73 14.42
N LEU A 601 4.53 11.07 13.93
CA LEU A 601 4.44 10.11 12.83
C LEU A 601 3.59 8.88 13.17
N ALA A 602 3.32 8.61 14.45
CA ALA A 602 2.33 7.61 14.85
C ALA A 602 0.92 7.92 14.32
N PHE A 603 0.61 9.20 14.03
CA PHE A 603 -0.65 9.66 13.44
C PHE A 603 -0.64 9.66 11.90
N HIS A 604 0.49 9.30 11.26
CA HIS A 604 0.58 9.28 9.81
C HIS A 604 -0.36 8.18 9.24
N PRO A 605 -1.27 8.50 8.30
CA PRO A 605 -2.29 7.56 7.84
C PRO A 605 -1.70 6.40 7.02
N LEU A 606 -0.47 6.54 6.53
CA LEU A 606 0.24 5.57 5.68
C LEU A 606 1.58 5.16 6.29
N ARG A 607 1.64 5.10 7.63
CA ARG A 607 2.85 4.84 8.41
C ARG A 607 3.56 3.54 8.00
N PHE A 608 2.78 2.48 7.73
CA PHE A 608 3.31 1.19 7.31
C PHE A 608 3.84 1.23 5.89
N THR A 609 3.06 1.80 4.98
CA THR A 609 3.47 2.02 3.58
C THR A 609 4.75 2.86 3.50
N PHE A 610 4.86 3.93 4.30
CA PHE A 610 6.06 4.78 4.36
C PHE A 610 7.31 3.99 4.76
N VAL A 611 7.23 3.18 5.83
CA VAL A 611 8.36 2.37 6.30
C VAL A 611 8.78 1.33 5.25
N ARG A 612 7.83 0.66 4.62
CA ARG A 612 8.12 -0.27 3.52
C ARG A 612 8.84 0.45 2.37
N ASP A 613 8.30 1.60 1.95
CA ASP A 613 8.77 2.28 0.74
C ASP A 613 10.13 2.94 0.93
N ILE A 614 10.40 3.53 2.10
CA ILE A 614 11.71 4.15 2.35
C ILE A 614 12.83 3.10 2.43
N LEU A 615 12.57 1.93 3.02
CA LEU A 615 13.53 0.84 3.08
C LEU A 615 13.81 0.26 1.69
N ALA A 616 12.77 0.11 0.86
CA ALA A 616 12.92 -0.38 -0.51
C ALA A 616 13.60 0.65 -1.43
N TYR A 617 13.22 1.93 -1.34
CA TYR A 617 13.71 2.99 -2.23
C TYR A 617 15.20 3.29 -2.03
N PHE A 618 15.68 3.17 -0.79
CA PHE A 618 17.08 3.37 -0.40
C PHE A 618 17.79 2.07 -0.03
N TYR A 619 17.29 0.91 -0.47
CA TYR A 619 17.92 -0.38 -0.17
C TYR A 619 19.42 -0.36 -0.52
N GLY A 620 20.26 -0.89 0.38
CA GLY A 620 21.72 -0.88 0.25
C GLY A 620 22.43 0.45 0.58
N HIS A 621 21.69 1.54 0.83
CA HIS A 621 22.25 2.87 1.09
C HIS A 621 21.98 3.39 2.51
N LEU A 622 21.19 2.66 3.31
CA LEU A 622 20.81 3.08 4.67
C LEU A 622 21.75 2.49 5.73
N PRO A 623 22.27 3.30 6.67
CA PRO A 623 22.96 2.78 7.85
C PRO A 623 22.03 1.95 8.74
N ILE A 624 22.54 0.88 9.35
CA ILE A 624 21.78 -0.03 10.23
C ILE A 624 21.08 0.73 11.36
N LYS A 625 21.75 1.73 11.95
CA LYS A 625 21.17 2.60 12.98
C LYS A 625 19.90 3.30 12.50
N LEU A 626 19.93 3.84 11.28
CA LEU A 626 18.79 4.52 10.67
C LEU A 626 17.67 3.52 10.30
N ILE A 627 18.02 2.32 9.83
CA ILE A 627 17.04 1.24 9.61
C ILE A 627 16.29 0.94 10.92
N GLY A 628 17.01 0.75 12.03
CA GLY A 628 16.39 0.53 13.34
C GLY A 628 15.47 1.69 13.77
N ARG A 629 15.87 2.94 13.49
CA ARG A 629 15.03 4.12 13.75
C ARG A 629 13.74 4.13 12.91
N ILE A 630 13.84 3.79 11.63
CA ILE A 630 12.71 3.69 10.71
C ILE A 630 11.76 2.57 11.16
N LEU A 631 12.27 1.41 11.56
CA LEU A 631 11.44 0.31 12.08
C LEU A 631 10.74 0.65 13.39
N ASN A 632 11.39 1.40 14.28
CA ASN A 632 10.77 1.90 15.51
C ASN A 632 9.56 2.79 15.20
N LEU A 633 9.51 3.40 14.02
CA LEU A 633 8.31 4.10 13.60
C LEU A 633 7.14 3.17 13.52
N LEU A 634 7.20 1.86 13.29
CA LEU A 634 6.02 0.97 13.35
C LEU A 634 5.58 0.65 14.77
N GLY A 635 6.44 0.93 15.75
CA GLY A 635 6.33 0.43 17.11
C GLY A 635 6.48 -1.08 17.08
N VAL A 636 7.54 -1.62 17.71
CA VAL A 636 7.66 -3.06 17.96
C VAL A 636 6.61 -3.43 19.03
N SER A 637 5.34 -3.33 18.64
CA SER A 637 4.18 -3.67 19.42
C SER A 637 3.67 -5.02 18.93
N THR A 638 3.04 -5.77 19.83
CA THR A 638 2.41 -7.07 19.60
C THR A 638 1.37 -7.11 18.47
N LYS A 639 1.10 -5.99 17.78
CA LYS A 639 0.15 -5.85 16.68
C LYS A 639 0.77 -6.11 15.30
N THR A 640 2.06 -5.85 15.10
CA THR A 640 2.73 -6.09 13.81
C THR A 640 3.28 -7.52 13.79
N PRO A 641 3.00 -8.32 12.74
CA PRO A 641 3.33 -9.74 12.71
C PRO A 641 4.81 -9.99 12.32
N PHE A 642 5.74 -9.33 13.02
CA PHE A 642 7.18 -9.60 12.86
C PHE A 642 7.53 -10.98 13.41
N SER A 643 8.49 -11.66 12.79
CA SER A 643 9.07 -12.90 13.30
C SER A 643 9.67 -12.68 14.70
N GLU A 644 9.39 -13.58 15.65
CA GLU A 644 9.85 -13.44 17.04
C GLU A 644 11.38 -13.29 17.19
N SER A 645 12.14 -13.90 16.27
CA SER A 645 13.60 -13.82 16.26
C SER A 645 14.15 -12.60 15.52
N PHE A 646 13.32 -11.84 14.79
CA PHE A 646 13.76 -10.71 13.95
C PHE A 646 14.55 -9.66 14.74
N ALA A 647 14.07 -9.29 15.93
CA ALA A 647 14.72 -8.30 16.78
C ALA A 647 16.17 -8.68 17.15
N LYS A 648 16.51 -9.98 17.21
CA LYS A 648 17.87 -10.45 17.52
C LYS A 648 18.86 -10.09 16.42
N TYR A 649 18.41 -10.06 15.16
CA TYR A 649 19.25 -9.78 14.00
C TYR A 649 19.39 -8.28 13.69
N LEU A 650 18.60 -7.41 14.36
CA LEU A 650 18.71 -5.96 14.25
C LEU A 650 19.72 -5.34 15.23
N VAL A 651 19.96 -5.99 16.36
CA VAL A 651 20.72 -5.42 17.51
C VAL A 651 22.23 -5.71 17.42
N SER A 652 22.68 -6.68 16.61
CA SER A 652 24.11 -7.03 16.51
C SER A 652 24.88 -6.07 15.61
N SER A 653 25.32 -4.93 16.16
CA SER A 653 26.14 -3.92 15.48
C SER A 653 27.49 -4.46 14.97
N ASN A 654 27.94 -5.61 15.50
CA ASN A 654 29.29 -6.14 15.30
C ASN A 654 29.34 -7.45 14.49
N SER A 655 28.21 -7.95 13.99
CA SER A 655 28.22 -9.18 13.20
C SER A 655 27.11 -9.18 12.15
N SER A 656 27.48 -9.08 10.88
CA SER A 656 26.63 -9.30 9.70
C SER A 656 26.31 -10.80 9.55
N ILE A 657 25.77 -11.42 10.60
CA ILE A 657 25.43 -12.84 10.60
C ILE A 657 24.10 -12.97 9.87
N CYS A 658 24.12 -13.65 8.73
CA CYS A 658 22.90 -14.01 8.03
C CYS A 658 22.04 -14.89 8.95
N PRO A 659 20.74 -14.60 9.08
CA PRO A 659 19.83 -15.50 9.79
C PRO A 659 19.94 -16.93 9.23
N PRO A 660 19.78 -17.95 10.06
CA PRO A 660 19.91 -19.33 9.62
C PRO A 660 18.71 -19.73 8.73
N PRO A 661 18.81 -20.78 7.90
CA PRO A 661 17.76 -21.18 6.96
C PRO A 661 16.37 -21.37 7.59
N GLU A 662 16.30 -21.82 8.85
CA GLU A 662 15.06 -21.97 9.62
C GLU A 662 14.29 -20.65 9.75
N TYR A 663 14.99 -19.51 9.86
CA TYR A 663 14.35 -18.20 9.94
C TYR A 663 13.56 -17.92 8.66
N PHE A 664 14.19 -18.11 7.49
CA PHE A 664 13.55 -17.90 6.20
C PHE A 664 12.45 -18.94 5.94
N ALA A 665 12.63 -20.20 6.34
CA ALA A 665 11.60 -21.24 6.22
C ALA A 665 10.34 -20.91 7.07
N ASN A 666 10.52 -20.41 8.30
CA ASN A 666 9.40 -19.94 9.13
C ASN A 666 8.71 -18.72 8.52
N LEU A 667 9.47 -17.79 7.94
CA LEU A 667 8.92 -16.64 7.23
C LEU A 667 8.04 -17.08 6.04
N LEU A 668 8.52 -18.03 5.23
CA LEU A 668 7.76 -18.62 4.13
C LEU A 668 6.50 -19.35 4.61
N LEU A 669 6.60 -20.14 5.69
CA LEU A 669 5.42 -20.80 6.27
C LEU A 669 4.37 -19.78 6.73
N ASN A 670 4.80 -18.67 7.35
CA ASN A 670 3.88 -17.61 7.78
C ASN A 670 3.11 -17.01 6.59
N LEU A 671 3.78 -16.84 5.44
CA LEU A 671 3.14 -16.41 4.19
C LEU A 671 2.17 -17.47 3.66
N VAL A 672 2.53 -18.76 3.69
CA VAL A 672 1.61 -19.85 3.28
C VAL A 672 0.33 -19.82 4.11
N ASN A 673 0.44 -19.64 5.42
CA ASN A 673 -0.72 -19.70 6.32
C ASN A 673 -1.64 -18.47 6.24
N ASN A 674 -1.12 -17.29 5.87
CA ASN A 674 -1.87 -16.03 5.97
C ASN A 674 -2.04 -15.26 4.64
N VAL A 675 -1.27 -15.61 3.61
CA VAL A 675 -1.21 -14.88 2.34
C VAL A 675 -1.61 -15.75 1.15
N ILE A 676 -1.12 -16.98 1.08
CA ILE A 676 -1.41 -17.87 -0.04
C ILE A 676 -2.82 -18.45 0.12
N PRO A 677 -3.71 -18.33 -0.89
CA PRO A 677 -5.03 -18.94 -0.82
C PRO A 677 -4.94 -20.47 -0.64
N PRO A 678 -5.78 -21.07 0.23
CA PRO A 678 -5.75 -22.51 0.45
C PRO A 678 -6.14 -23.26 -0.83
N LEU A 679 -5.44 -24.36 -1.13
CA LEU A 679 -5.79 -25.25 -2.23
C LEU A 679 -7.17 -25.85 -1.92
N SER A 680 -8.20 -25.50 -2.69
CA SER A 680 -9.55 -26.03 -2.46
C SER A 680 -9.55 -27.54 -2.69
N SER A 681 -9.64 -28.34 -1.62
CA SER A 681 -9.90 -29.77 -1.73
C SER A 681 -11.38 -30.01 -2.06
N LYS A 682 -11.80 -29.65 -3.28
CA LYS A 682 -12.98 -30.29 -3.88
C LYS A 682 -12.51 -31.56 -4.57
N SER A 683 -12.24 -32.60 -3.79
CA SER A 683 -12.30 -33.95 -4.35
C SER A 683 -13.74 -34.17 -4.82
N LYS A 684 -13.97 -34.14 -6.13
CA LYS A 684 -15.18 -34.69 -6.73
C LYS A 684 -15.21 -36.19 -6.39
N SER A 685 -15.89 -36.56 -5.31
CA SER A 685 -16.33 -37.95 -5.14
C SER A 685 -17.51 -38.17 -6.10
N ASN A 686 -17.41 -39.18 -6.95
CA ASN A 686 -18.44 -39.60 -7.89
C ASN A 686 -19.81 -39.78 -7.23
N PRO A 687 -20.93 -39.48 -7.91
CA PRO A 687 -22.28 -39.70 -7.41
C PRO A 687 -22.69 -41.15 -7.70
N ALA A 688 -22.12 -42.11 -6.99
CA ALA A 688 -22.60 -43.49 -6.96
C ALA A 688 -22.05 -44.16 -5.71
N ASP A 689 -22.75 -44.01 -4.59
CA ASP A 689 -22.97 -45.10 -3.63
C ASP A 689 -23.87 -44.60 -2.49
N THR A 690 -25.15 -44.93 -2.62
CA THR A 690 -26.15 -44.88 -1.56
C THR A 690 -25.93 -46.05 -0.61
N THR A 691 -25.19 -45.89 0.48
CA THR A 691 -25.45 -46.63 1.73
C THR A 691 -25.01 -45.82 2.95
N ARG A 692 -25.90 -45.81 3.96
CA ARG A 692 -25.74 -45.16 5.26
C ARG A 692 -24.49 -45.69 5.99
N SER A 693 -23.60 -44.79 6.39
CA SER A 693 -22.85 -44.96 7.65
C SER A 693 -22.69 -43.62 8.36
N THR A 694 -23.00 -43.66 9.65
CA THR A 694 -22.97 -42.56 10.62
C THR A 694 -21.54 -42.03 10.80
N PHE A 695 -21.29 -40.79 10.37
CA PHE A 695 -20.06 -40.07 10.71
C PHE A 695 -20.14 -39.56 12.15
N ASN A 696 -19.52 -40.30 13.07
CA ASN A 696 -19.04 -39.74 14.34
C ASN A 696 -17.85 -38.83 14.02
N LYS A 697 -18.03 -37.51 14.12
CA LYS A 697 -16.91 -36.57 14.28
C LYS A 697 -16.31 -36.80 15.67
N HIS A 698 -15.12 -37.36 15.73
CA HIS A 698 -14.30 -37.25 16.94
C HIS A 698 -13.96 -35.77 17.16
N HIS A 699 -14.57 -35.17 18.17
CA HIS A 699 -14.06 -33.97 18.82
C HIS A 699 -12.69 -34.29 19.40
N ALA A 700 -11.64 -33.73 18.81
CA ALA A 700 -10.38 -33.55 19.51
C ALA A 700 -10.59 -32.43 20.52
N SER A 701 -10.54 -32.76 21.81
CA SER A 701 -10.54 -31.81 22.91
C SER A 701 -9.36 -30.84 22.77
N SER A 702 -9.64 -29.59 22.47
CA SER A 702 -8.67 -28.50 22.55
C SER A 702 -8.33 -28.24 24.02
N GLN A 703 -7.03 -28.30 24.35
CA GLN A 703 -6.51 -27.78 25.60
C GLN A 703 -6.74 -26.26 25.69
N PRO A 704 -6.94 -25.71 26.90
CA PRO A 704 -7.08 -24.27 27.11
C PRO A 704 -5.69 -23.64 27.09
N GLY A 705 -5.31 -23.01 25.98
CA GLY A 705 -4.05 -22.28 25.88
C GLY A 705 -3.34 -22.48 24.55
N GLY A 706 -3.94 -22.00 23.45
CA GLY A 706 -3.33 -22.00 22.14
C GLY A 706 -4.09 -21.09 21.20
N VAL A 707 -3.55 -19.90 20.95
CA VAL A 707 -4.06 -18.97 19.94
C VAL A 707 -3.84 -19.61 18.58
N GLY A 708 -4.86 -20.25 18.02
CA GLY A 708 -4.76 -20.93 16.74
C GLY A 708 -6.10 -21.01 16.03
N ASN A 709 -6.13 -20.48 14.80
CA ASN A 709 -7.16 -20.65 13.75
C ASN A 709 -8.42 -19.77 13.74
N THR A 710 -8.31 -18.45 14.04
CA THR A 710 -9.31 -17.43 13.62
C THR A 710 -8.71 -16.07 13.20
N ASP A 711 -7.43 -15.97 12.86
CA ASP A 711 -6.78 -14.67 12.54
C ASP A 711 -7.13 -14.08 11.14
N GLY A 712 -7.74 -14.86 10.25
CA GLY A 712 -8.09 -14.43 8.88
C GLY A 712 -9.22 -13.39 8.75
N GLN A 713 -9.83 -12.96 9.86
CA GLN A 713 -10.98 -12.03 9.89
C GLN A 713 -10.75 -10.82 10.81
N ARG A 714 -9.53 -10.26 10.86
CA ARG A 714 -9.34 -8.97 11.54
C ARG A 714 -10.10 -7.87 10.81
N ALA A 715 -10.87 -7.08 11.55
CA ALA A 715 -11.66 -6.00 11.00
C ALA A 715 -10.77 -4.89 10.42
N PHE A 716 -11.24 -4.17 9.39
CA PHE A 716 -10.47 -3.12 8.71
C PHE A 716 -9.84 -2.11 9.69
N TYR A 717 -10.60 -1.65 10.68
CA TYR A 717 -10.13 -0.67 11.67
C TYR A 717 -8.93 -1.14 12.51
N GLN A 718 -8.65 -2.44 12.56
CA GLN A 718 -7.49 -3.02 13.26
C GLN A 718 -6.23 -2.97 12.40
N ASN A 719 -6.35 -2.90 11.07
CA ASN A 719 -5.24 -2.91 10.11
C ASN A 719 -5.50 -1.90 8.97
N GLN A 720 -5.66 -0.62 9.29
CA GLN A 720 -6.05 0.41 8.31
C GLN A 720 -4.99 0.64 7.22
N ASP A 721 -3.71 0.44 7.55
CA ASP A 721 -2.59 0.47 6.62
C ASP A 721 -1.76 -0.80 6.85
N PRO A 722 -1.60 -1.68 5.84
CA PRO A 722 -1.93 -1.50 4.42
C PRO A 722 -3.39 -1.82 4.00
N GLY A 723 -4.30 -2.04 4.95
CA GLY A 723 -5.75 -2.15 4.72
C GLY A 723 -6.32 -3.57 4.82
N SER A 724 -5.47 -4.61 4.76
CA SER A 724 -5.87 -5.98 5.04
C SER A 724 -4.79 -6.72 5.82
N TYR A 725 -5.18 -7.73 6.59
CA TYR A 725 -4.23 -8.53 7.35
C TYR A 725 -3.27 -9.31 6.45
N THR A 726 -3.75 -9.87 5.35
CA THR A 726 -2.91 -10.54 4.34
C THR A 726 -1.85 -9.61 3.77
N GLN A 727 -2.22 -8.37 3.40
CA GLN A 727 -1.26 -7.40 2.90
C GLN A 727 -0.27 -6.97 4.00
N LEU A 728 -0.74 -6.84 5.24
CA LEU A 728 0.12 -6.55 6.40
C LEU A 728 1.20 -7.61 6.56
N VAL A 729 0.84 -8.90 6.52
CA VAL A 729 1.80 -10.00 6.67
C VAL A 729 2.82 -10.01 5.52
N LEU A 730 2.36 -9.82 4.27
CA LEU A 730 3.25 -9.78 3.11
C LEU A 730 4.23 -8.60 3.17
N GLU A 731 3.73 -7.39 3.46
CA GLU A 731 4.59 -6.20 3.55
C GLU A 731 5.51 -6.26 4.79
N THR A 732 5.08 -6.89 5.89
CA THR A 732 5.95 -7.15 7.06
C THR A 732 7.11 -8.07 6.70
N ALA A 733 6.85 -9.15 5.96
CA ALA A 733 7.91 -10.05 5.50
C ALA A 733 8.91 -9.34 4.59
N ALA A 734 8.44 -8.47 3.68
CA ALA A 734 9.32 -7.65 2.84
C ALA A 734 10.15 -6.67 3.69
N ILE A 735 9.54 -6.00 4.68
CA ILE A 735 10.25 -5.10 5.61
C ILE A 735 11.34 -5.84 6.38
N GLU A 736 11.07 -7.06 6.87
CA GLU A 736 12.09 -7.86 7.57
C GLU A 736 13.30 -8.08 6.67
N ILE A 737 13.09 -8.59 5.46
CA ILE A 737 14.15 -8.86 4.49
C ILE A 737 14.94 -7.60 4.13
N LEU A 738 14.25 -6.47 3.90
CA LEU A 738 14.88 -5.19 3.56
C LEU A 738 15.72 -4.60 4.71
N SER A 739 15.46 -5.03 5.95
CA SER A 739 16.09 -4.48 7.15
C SER A 739 17.27 -5.31 7.65
N LEU A 740 17.47 -6.52 7.14
CA LEU A 740 18.57 -7.38 7.59
C LEU A 740 19.92 -6.76 7.19
N PRO A 741 20.93 -6.77 8.09
CA PRO A 741 22.26 -6.20 7.83
C PRO A 741 23.13 -7.16 7.01
N VAL A 742 22.58 -7.78 5.97
CA VAL A 742 23.28 -8.72 5.10
C VAL A 742 22.99 -8.45 3.62
N PRO A 743 23.94 -8.78 2.72
CA PRO A 743 23.73 -8.57 1.29
C PRO A 743 22.56 -9.40 0.74
N ALA A 744 21.84 -8.85 -0.24
CA ALA A 744 20.77 -9.55 -0.97
C ALA A 744 21.20 -10.93 -1.48
N ALA A 745 22.46 -11.08 -1.92
CA ALA A 745 23.00 -12.35 -2.41
C ALA A 745 22.91 -13.49 -1.38
N GLN A 746 23.22 -13.20 -0.10
CA GLN A 746 23.18 -14.21 0.96
C GLN A 746 21.74 -14.61 1.28
N ILE A 747 20.83 -13.64 1.39
CA ILE A 747 19.40 -13.88 1.63
C ILE A 747 18.80 -14.73 0.51
N VAL A 748 19.06 -14.35 -0.74
CA VAL A 748 18.55 -15.07 -1.91
C VAL A 748 19.14 -16.48 -1.97
N SER A 749 20.43 -16.65 -1.69
CA SER A 749 21.05 -17.98 -1.63
C SER A 749 20.36 -18.88 -0.59
N SER A 750 20.11 -18.37 0.62
CA SER A 750 19.39 -19.14 1.65
C SER A 750 17.97 -19.52 1.23
N LEU A 751 17.21 -18.59 0.64
CA LEU A 751 15.86 -18.86 0.13
C LEU A 751 15.88 -19.91 -1.00
N VAL A 752 16.79 -19.77 -1.96
CA VAL A 752 16.94 -20.69 -3.09
C VAL A 752 17.36 -22.08 -2.62
N GLN A 753 18.26 -22.18 -1.64
CA GLN A 753 18.68 -23.46 -1.05
C GLN A 753 17.52 -24.20 -0.36
N ILE A 754 16.68 -23.47 0.39
CA ILE A 754 15.47 -24.02 1.02
C ILE A 754 14.53 -24.56 -0.07
N ILE A 755 14.29 -23.78 -1.12
CA ILE A 755 13.37 -24.16 -2.19
C ILE A 755 13.89 -25.33 -3.02
N ALA A 756 15.18 -25.35 -3.36
CA ALA A 756 15.78 -26.46 -4.11
C ALA A 756 15.53 -27.82 -3.43
N HIS A 757 15.55 -27.86 -2.09
CA HIS A 757 15.44 -29.09 -1.29
C HIS A 757 14.15 -29.18 -0.45
N VAL A 758 13.13 -28.38 -0.76
CA VAL A 758 11.95 -28.20 0.10
C VAL A 758 11.24 -29.52 0.43
N GLN A 759 11.08 -30.41 -0.56
CA GLN A 759 10.40 -31.69 -0.34
C GLN A 759 11.21 -32.63 0.56
N ALA A 760 12.54 -32.68 0.40
CA ALA A 760 13.41 -33.47 1.26
C ALA A 760 13.40 -32.96 2.71
N ILE A 761 13.45 -31.63 2.90
CA ILE A 761 13.38 -30.99 4.22
C ILE A 761 12.06 -31.34 4.93
N LEU A 762 10.94 -31.29 4.21
CA LEU A 762 9.61 -31.59 4.78
C LEU A 762 9.44 -33.07 5.10
N ILE A 763 9.92 -33.99 4.25
CA ILE A 763 9.80 -35.44 4.50
C ILE A 763 10.65 -35.86 5.71
N GLN A 764 11.90 -35.39 5.80
CA GLN A 764 12.79 -35.70 6.92
C GLN A 764 12.20 -35.22 8.26
N SER A 765 11.52 -34.07 8.25
CA SER A 765 10.89 -33.50 9.44
C SER A 765 9.78 -34.34 10.07
N ASN A 766 9.10 -35.16 9.27
CA ASN A 766 7.96 -35.97 9.70
C ASN A 766 8.38 -37.32 10.32
N SER A 767 9.64 -37.74 10.10
CA SER A 767 10.16 -39.05 10.51
C SER A 767 10.71 -39.12 11.95
N GLY A 768 10.50 -38.07 12.76
CA GLY A 768 11.00 -37.94 14.13
C GLY A 768 10.26 -38.72 15.22
N GLN A 769 9.27 -39.56 14.89
CA GLN A 769 8.68 -40.52 15.83
C GLN A 769 9.03 -41.94 15.38
N GLY A 770 9.75 -42.67 16.23
CA GLY A 770 10.30 -43.97 15.93
C GLY A 770 9.27 -44.99 15.45
N MET A 771 9.43 -45.44 14.21
CA MET A 771 9.04 -46.77 13.75
C MET A 771 10.13 -47.29 12.83
N SER A 772 11.05 -48.04 13.42
CA SER A 772 11.91 -48.98 12.71
C SER A 772 11.06 -50.14 12.16
N GLY A 773 11.11 -50.36 10.85
CA GLY A 773 10.75 -51.63 10.23
C GLY A 773 9.64 -51.58 9.18
N GLY A 774 10.02 -51.70 7.91
CA GLY A 774 9.11 -51.98 6.79
C GLY A 774 9.81 -51.85 5.45
N LEU A 775 10.26 -52.97 4.88
CA LEU A 775 10.90 -53.05 3.56
C LEU A 775 9.98 -52.45 2.48
N GLY A 776 10.36 -51.27 1.96
CA GLY A 776 9.80 -50.66 0.75
C GLY A 776 10.90 -50.60 -0.32
N GLN A 777 10.61 -51.17 -1.48
CA GLN A 777 11.53 -51.35 -2.61
C GLN A 777 12.22 -50.05 -3.02
N SER A 778 13.56 -50.09 -3.08
CA SER A 778 14.40 -49.05 -3.66
C SER A 778 14.20 -48.99 -5.17
N SER A 779 13.49 -47.96 -5.67
CA SER A 779 13.51 -47.60 -7.09
C SER A 779 14.76 -46.77 -7.36
N GLY A 780 15.61 -47.25 -8.27
CA GLY A 780 16.78 -46.53 -8.79
C GLY A 780 16.39 -45.37 -9.70
N LEU A 781 15.71 -44.36 -9.15
CA LEU A 781 15.29 -43.14 -9.85
C LEU A 781 16.24 -41.99 -9.48
N PRO A 782 16.51 -41.04 -10.40
CA PRO A 782 17.34 -39.87 -10.13
C PRO A 782 16.54 -38.85 -9.30
N THR A 783 16.28 -39.17 -8.04
CA THR A 783 15.76 -38.22 -7.05
C THR A 783 16.93 -37.50 -6.38
N SER A 784 16.70 -36.29 -5.89
CA SER A 784 17.71 -35.50 -5.15
C SER A 784 18.34 -36.36 -4.04
N PRO A 785 19.67 -36.31 -3.81
CA PRO A 785 20.33 -37.24 -2.91
C PRO A 785 19.72 -37.12 -1.52
N SER A 786 19.05 -38.18 -1.09
CA SER A 786 18.81 -38.44 0.32
C SER A 786 20.19 -38.79 0.88
N GLY A 787 20.71 -37.96 1.79
CA GLY A 787 22.05 -38.15 2.34
C GLY A 787 22.24 -39.55 2.92
N ALA A 788 22.87 -40.44 2.17
CA ALA A 788 23.33 -41.74 2.62
C ALA A 788 24.46 -42.27 1.73
N ALA A 789 25.67 -42.28 2.31
CA ALA A 789 26.86 -43.05 1.96
C ALA A 789 27.54 -42.81 0.59
N GLU A 790 28.43 -41.81 0.54
CA GLU A 790 29.59 -41.85 -0.37
C GLU A 790 30.70 -42.71 0.24
N SER A 791 31.30 -43.56 -0.59
CA SER A 791 32.47 -44.35 -0.25
C SER A 791 33.74 -43.48 -0.34
N SER A 792 34.53 -43.55 0.72
CA SER A 792 35.86 -42.97 0.96
C SER A 792 36.70 -42.52 -0.25
N GLY A 793 36.97 -41.22 -0.33
CA GLY A 793 38.11 -40.60 -1.01
C GLY A 793 38.54 -39.32 -0.28
N PRO A 794 39.84 -39.06 -0.02
CA PRO A 794 40.26 -37.93 0.79
C PRO A 794 40.42 -36.67 -0.08
N ASN A 795 39.93 -35.53 0.43
CA ASN A 795 40.10 -34.15 -0.04
C ASN A 795 38.98 -33.54 -0.90
N GLN A 796 37.87 -33.14 -0.27
CA GLN A 796 37.18 -31.89 -0.58
C GLN A 796 36.40 -31.41 0.66
N ALA A 797 36.47 -30.11 0.95
CA ALA A 797 35.87 -29.51 2.13
C ALA A 797 34.34 -29.56 2.07
N ASN A 798 33.73 -30.23 3.05
CA ASN A 798 32.30 -30.47 3.19
C ASN A 798 31.46 -29.16 3.25
N SER A 799 30.54 -29.00 2.30
CA SER A 799 29.32 -28.19 2.45
C SER A 799 28.14 -29.13 2.71
N ALA A 800 28.14 -29.81 3.86
CA ALA A 800 26.98 -30.57 4.31
C ALA A 800 25.89 -29.57 4.73
N ALA A 801 24.68 -29.71 4.19
CA ALA A 801 23.51 -28.96 4.63
C ALA A 801 23.33 -29.15 6.14
N THR A 802 23.60 -28.10 6.93
CA THR A 802 23.26 -28.06 8.35
C THR A 802 21.75 -28.25 8.48
N GLY A 803 21.35 -29.37 9.08
CA GLY A 803 19.98 -29.85 9.08
C GLY A 803 19.00 -28.85 9.69
N ILE A 804 18.02 -28.44 8.90
CA ILE A 804 16.89 -27.63 9.34
C ILE A 804 16.08 -28.45 10.36
N ASN A 805 15.97 -27.98 11.60
CA ASN A 805 15.16 -28.65 12.63
C ASN A 805 13.66 -28.41 12.35
N ALA A 806 13.15 -29.07 11.32
CA ALA A 806 11.87 -28.83 10.66
C ALA A 806 10.67 -29.53 11.32
N THR A 807 10.86 -30.18 12.47
CA THR A 807 9.97 -31.16 13.11
C THR A 807 8.51 -30.73 13.39
N ASN A 808 8.12 -29.49 13.07
CA ASN A 808 6.79 -28.93 13.33
C ASN A 808 6.14 -28.18 12.15
N PHE A 809 6.68 -28.20 10.92
CA PHE A 809 6.09 -27.41 9.82
C PHE A 809 4.75 -27.97 9.30
N VAL A 810 4.65 -29.29 9.14
CA VAL A 810 3.43 -29.98 8.67
C VAL A 810 2.29 -29.82 9.69
N SER A 811 2.58 -30.05 10.98
CA SER A 811 1.61 -29.91 12.07
C SER A 811 1.10 -28.48 12.25
N ARG A 812 1.96 -27.47 12.05
CA ARG A 812 1.57 -26.05 12.14
C ARG A 812 0.78 -25.53 10.94
N SER A 813 0.87 -26.19 9.78
CA SER A 813 0.22 -25.74 8.54
C SER A 813 -1.10 -26.46 8.24
N GLY A 814 -1.25 -27.70 8.71
CA GLY A 814 -2.40 -28.55 8.38
C GLY A 814 -2.39 -29.13 6.95
N TYR A 815 -1.32 -28.90 6.17
CA TYR A 815 -1.14 -29.44 4.81
C TYR A 815 -0.29 -30.71 4.82
N SER A 816 -0.41 -31.55 3.78
CA SER A 816 0.56 -32.63 3.56
C SER A 816 1.94 -32.09 3.16
N CYS A 817 3.00 -32.88 3.32
CA CYS A 817 4.35 -32.49 2.87
C CYS A 817 4.37 -32.08 1.39
N GLN A 818 3.62 -32.81 0.55
CA GLN A 818 3.52 -32.54 -0.88
C GLN A 818 2.85 -31.19 -1.15
N GLN A 819 1.69 -30.94 -0.55
CA GLN A 819 0.97 -29.67 -0.72
C GLN A 819 1.79 -28.48 -0.21
N LEU A 820 2.40 -28.63 0.97
CA LEU A 820 3.20 -27.57 1.58
C LEU A 820 4.43 -27.21 0.74
N SER A 821 5.07 -28.18 0.08
CA SER A 821 6.23 -27.93 -0.78
C SER A 821 5.93 -26.91 -1.90
N VAL A 822 4.81 -27.10 -2.62
CA VAL A 822 4.40 -26.21 -3.72
C VAL A 822 3.98 -24.84 -3.19
N LEU A 823 3.28 -24.80 -2.04
CA LEU A 823 2.87 -23.55 -1.41
C LEU A 823 4.08 -22.73 -0.92
N MET A 824 5.13 -23.38 -0.40
CA MET A 824 6.37 -22.70 -0.02
C MET A 824 7.12 -22.13 -1.23
N ILE A 825 7.16 -22.85 -2.36
CA ILE A 825 7.69 -22.33 -3.63
C ILE A 825 6.92 -21.07 -4.05
N GLN A 826 5.59 -21.13 -4.00
CA GLN A 826 4.72 -20.02 -4.37
C GLN A 826 4.93 -18.80 -3.45
N ALA A 827 5.00 -19.02 -2.14
CA ALA A 827 5.27 -17.98 -1.16
C ALA A 827 6.63 -17.31 -1.38
N CYS A 828 7.67 -18.09 -1.70
CA CYS A 828 9.00 -17.55 -1.97
C CYS A 828 9.03 -16.70 -3.24
N GLY A 829 8.38 -17.17 -4.32
CA GLY A 829 8.29 -16.40 -5.56
C GLY A 829 7.52 -15.09 -5.37
N LEU A 830 6.42 -15.12 -4.61
CA LEU A 830 5.65 -13.92 -4.26
C LEU A 830 6.47 -12.94 -3.42
N LEU A 831 7.17 -13.42 -2.38
CA LEU A 831 8.01 -12.58 -1.51
C LEU A 831 9.13 -11.89 -2.30
N LEU A 832 9.86 -12.66 -3.13
CA LEU A 832 10.95 -12.11 -3.95
C LEU A 832 10.44 -11.03 -4.91
N ALA A 833 9.23 -11.18 -5.46
CA ALA A 833 8.62 -10.17 -6.34
C ALA A 833 8.21 -8.88 -5.62
N GLN A 834 8.16 -8.85 -4.27
CA GLN A 834 7.91 -7.63 -3.51
C GLN A 834 9.18 -6.80 -3.22
N LEU A 835 10.36 -7.33 -3.56
CA LEU A 835 11.66 -6.76 -3.24
C LEU A 835 12.23 -5.93 -4.42
N PRO A 836 13.19 -5.04 -4.17
CA PRO A 836 13.86 -4.26 -5.20
C PRO A 836 14.61 -5.12 -6.25
N PRO A 837 14.85 -4.60 -7.47
CA PRO A 837 15.52 -5.31 -8.57
C PRO A 837 16.88 -5.94 -8.22
N GLU A 838 17.59 -5.39 -7.22
CA GLU A 838 18.84 -5.95 -6.70
C GLU A 838 18.67 -7.42 -6.28
N PHE A 839 17.56 -7.78 -5.62
CA PHE A 839 17.27 -9.17 -5.24
C PHE A 839 16.97 -10.04 -6.46
N HIS A 840 16.34 -9.49 -7.50
CA HIS A 840 16.00 -10.21 -8.71
C HIS A 840 17.25 -10.63 -9.48
N MET A 841 18.23 -9.72 -9.58
CA MET A 841 19.52 -10.02 -10.22
C MET A 841 20.27 -11.13 -9.48
N GLN A 842 20.25 -11.12 -8.14
CA GLN A 842 20.81 -12.20 -7.34
C GLN A 842 20.05 -13.52 -7.55
N LEU A 843 18.72 -13.49 -7.66
CA LEU A 843 17.90 -14.68 -7.93
C LEU A 843 18.27 -15.28 -9.29
N TYR A 844 18.44 -14.47 -10.33
CA TYR A 844 18.84 -14.95 -11.65
C TYR A 844 20.22 -15.58 -11.66
N SER A 845 21.18 -15.00 -10.93
CA SER A 845 22.52 -15.56 -10.78
C SER A 845 22.49 -16.90 -10.04
N GLU A 846 21.81 -16.93 -8.89
CA GLU A 846 21.78 -18.10 -8.02
C GLU A 846 20.96 -19.25 -8.61
N ALA A 847 19.83 -18.96 -9.26
CA ALA A 847 19.05 -19.97 -9.97
C ALA A 847 19.87 -20.61 -11.10
N ALA A 848 20.60 -19.80 -11.87
CA ALA A 848 21.48 -20.32 -12.92
C ALA A 848 22.63 -21.16 -12.35
N ARG A 849 23.20 -20.76 -11.21
CA ARG A 849 24.23 -21.52 -10.49
C ARG A 849 23.71 -22.88 -10.05
N VAL A 850 22.56 -22.95 -9.37
CA VAL A 850 21.97 -24.22 -8.90
C VAL A 850 21.64 -25.17 -10.07
N ILE A 851 21.19 -24.61 -11.21
CA ILE A 851 20.94 -25.41 -12.41
C ILE A 851 22.25 -25.98 -12.97
N LYS A 852 23.31 -25.17 -13.07
CA LYS A 852 24.62 -25.61 -13.60
C LYS A 852 25.34 -26.61 -12.69
N ASP A 853 25.28 -26.39 -11.39
CA ASP A 853 25.96 -27.21 -10.38
C ASP A 853 25.23 -28.54 -10.13
N CYS A 854 24.08 -28.77 -10.76
CA CYS A 854 23.32 -30.00 -10.58
C CYS A 854 24.11 -31.19 -11.13
N TRP A 855 24.28 -32.21 -10.29
CA TRP A 855 25.22 -33.32 -10.49
C TRP A 855 25.09 -34.05 -11.85
N TRP A 856 23.88 -34.19 -12.40
CA TRP A 856 23.65 -34.86 -13.69
C TRP A 856 23.83 -33.95 -14.92
N LEU A 857 23.99 -32.63 -14.74
CA LEU A 857 24.43 -31.72 -15.81
C LEU A 857 25.95 -31.50 -15.79
N ALA A 858 26.60 -31.69 -14.64
CA ALA A 858 28.04 -31.50 -14.46
C ALA A 858 28.87 -32.76 -14.80
N ASP A 859 28.30 -33.96 -14.64
CA ASP A 859 28.97 -35.24 -14.88
C ASP A 859 28.68 -35.79 -16.30
N GLY A 860 29.60 -35.55 -17.23
CA GLY A 860 29.50 -36.00 -18.62
C GLY A 860 29.70 -37.51 -18.85
N SER A 861 29.89 -38.31 -17.80
CA SER A 861 30.18 -39.75 -17.91
C SER A 861 28.93 -40.66 -17.89
N ARG A 862 27.74 -40.10 -17.74
CA ARG A 862 26.49 -40.84 -17.47
C ARG A 862 25.75 -41.32 -18.73
N PRO A 863 24.94 -42.41 -18.62
CA PRO A 863 24.12 -42.89 -19.73
C PRO A 863 23.05 -41.86 -20.14
N VAL A 864 22.89 -41.63 -21.45
CA VAL A 864 21.91 -40.69 -22.04
C VAL A 864 20.48 -40.92 -21.52
N LYS A 865 20.08 -42.18 -21.30
CA LYS A 865 18.74 -42.54 -20.79
C LYS A 865 18.46 -42.05 -19.35
N GLU A 866 19.48 -42.01 -18.50
CA GLU A 866 19.35 -41.50 -17.13
C GLU A 866 19.19 -39.97 -17.15
N LEU A 867 19.95 -39.31 -18.02
CA LEU A 867 19.86 -37.87 -18.26
C LEU A 867 18.47 -37.47 -18.79
N ASP A 868 17.94 -38.19 -19.79
CA ASP A 868 16.61 -37.92 -20.35
C ASP A 868 15.49 -38.10 -19.31
N SER A 869 15.62 -39.11 -18.45
CA SER A 869 14.66 -39.35 -17.36
C SER A 869 14.71 -38.22 -16.32
N ALA A 870 15.91 -37.79 -15.91
CA ALA A 870 16.10 -36.69 -14.97
C ALA A 870 15.57 -35.36 -15.52
N VAL A 871 15.80 -35.08 -16.81
CA VAL A 871 15.23 -33.93 -17.51
C VAL A 871 13.71 -34.03 -17.57
N GLY A 872 13.16 -35.20 -17.91
CA GLY A 872 11.72 -35.44 -17.91
C GLY A 872 11.07 -35.07 -16.58
N TYR A 873 11.63 -35.52 -15.46
CA TYR A 873 11.15 -35.18 -14.11
C TYR A 873 11.33 -33.70 -13.77
N ALA A 874 12.45 -33.08 -14.14
CA ALA A 874 12.70 -31.65 -13.91
C ALA A 874 11.74 -30.73 -14.67
N LEU A 875 11.14 -31.21 -15.76
CA LEU A 875 10.19 -30.45 -16.58
C LEU A 875 8.73 -30.67 -16.17
N LEU A 876 8.44 -31.63 -15.27
CA LEU A 876 7.08 -31.91 -14.79
C LEU A 876 6.44 -30.69 -14.12
N ASP A 877 5.11 -30.73 -14.07
CA ASP A 877 4.36 -29.80 -13.21
C ASP A 877 4.77 -30.02 -11.75
N PRO A 878 5.09 -28.96 -10.98
CA PRO A 878 5.56 -29.11 -9.61
C PRO A 878 4.52 -29.75 -8.68
N THR A 879 3.23 -29.63 -8.97
CA THR A 879 2.19 -30.32 -8.17
C THR A 879 2.21 -31.83 -8.40
N TRP A 880 2.38 -32.27 -9.65
CA TRP A 880 2.47 -33.69 -9.99
C TRP A 880 3.80 -34.27 -9.51
N ALA A 881 4.90 -33.57 -9.74
CA ALA A 881 6.23 -33.98 -9.27
C ALA A 881 6.27 -34.14 -7.74
N SER A 882 5.59 -33.25 -7.02
CA SER A 882 5.48 -33.35 -5.57
C SER A 882 4.62 -34.53 -5.12
N GLN A 883 3.45 -34.73 -5.75
CA GLN A 883 2.55 -35.86 -5.46
C GLN A 883 3.21 -37.22 -5.70
N ASP A 884 3.97 -37.35 -6.79
CA ASP A 884 4.63 -38.59 -7.19
C ASP A 884 6.02 -38.76 -6.55
N ASN A 885 6.45 -37.82 -5.69
CA ASN A 885 7.80 -37.77 -5.10
C ASN A 885 8.95 -37.80 -6.14
N THR A 886 8.72 -37.19 -7.31
CA THR A 886 9.71 -37.05 -8.40
C THR A 886 10.29 -35.64 -8.51
N SER A 887 10.04 -34.78 -7.51
CA SER A 887 10.59 -33.42 -7.46
C SER A 887 12.11 -33.41 -7.48
N THR A 888 12.66 -32.57 -8.34
CA THR A 888 14.10 -32.32 -8.48
C THR A 888 14.42 -30.88 -8.10
N ALA A 889 15.67 -30.62 -7.71
CA ALA A 889 16.14 -29.26 -7.45
C ALA A 889 15.89 -28.32 -8.64
N ILE A 890 16.19 -28.76 -9.87
CA ILE A 890 15.94 -27.98 -11.09
C ILE A 890 14.44 -27.68 -11.26
N GLY A 891 13.57 -28.69 -11.12
CA GLY A 891 12.12 -28.49 -11.20
C GLY A 891 11.60 -27.47 -10.19
N ASN A 892 12.08 -27.53 -8.94
CA ASN A 892 11.72 -26.57 -7.89
C ASN A 892 12.22 -25.15 -8.21
N ILE A 893 13.43 -24.99 -8.74
CA ILE A 893 13.97 -23.68 -9.14
C ILE A 893 13.21 -23.10 -10.34
N VAL A 894 12.87 -23.92 -11.33
CA VAL A 894 12.04 -23.49 -12.47
C VAL A 894 10.65 -23.04 -11.99
N ALA A 895 10.03 -23.82 -11.09
CA ALA A 895 8.74 -23.45 -10.47
C ALA A 895 8.84 -22.15 -9.65
N LEU A 896 9.94 -21.94 -8.92
CA LEU A 896 10.22 -20.69 -8.21
C LEU A 896 10.29 -19.51 -9.18
N LEU A 897 11.04 -19.65 -10.27
CA LEU A 897 11.14 -18.61 -11.30
C LEU A 897 9.78 -18.30 -11.92
N HIS A 898 8.95 -19.31 -12.21
CA HIS A 898 7.60 -19.09 -12.73
C HIS A 898 6.69 -18.39 -11.73
N SER A 899 6.72 -18.80 -10.46
CA SER A 899 5.97 -18.13 -9.40
C SER A 899 6.45 -16.70 -9.18
N PHE A 900 7.74 -16.44 -9.33
CA PHE A 900 8.30 -15.11 -9.24
C PHE A 900 7.87 -14.25 -10.43
N PHE A 901 8.06 -14.75 -11.66
CA PHE A 901 7.71 -14.02 -12.88
C PHE A 901 6.23 -13.70 -12.99
N SER A 902 5.33 -14.56 -12.51
CA SER A 902 3.89 -14.30 -12.54
C SER A 902 3.47 -13.10 -11.67
N ASN A 903 4.27 -12.79 -10.64
CA ASN A 903 4.02 -11.68 -9.72
C ASN A 903 4.78 -10.39 -10.05
N LEU A 904 5.72 -10.42 -11.01
CA LEU A 904 6.46 -9.22 -11.41
C LEU A 904 5.56 -8.21 -12.15
N PRO A 905 5.77 -6.90 -11.98
CA PRO A 905 5.21 -5.87 -12.86
C PRO A 905 5.79 -5.99 -14.28
N GLN A 906 5.08 -5.46 -15.28
CA GLN A 906 5.49 -5.53 -16.68
C GLN A 906 6.87 -4.95 -16.94
N GLU A 907 7.22 -3.82 -16.32
CA GLU A 907 8.53 -3.18 -16.46
C GLU A 907 9.68 -4.11 -16.07
N TRP A 908 9.54 -4.84 -14.96
CA TRP A 908 10.62 -5.68 -14.43
C TRP A 908 10.79 -6.99 -15.18
N LEU A 909 9.79 -7.41 -15.97
CA LEU A 909 9.90 -8.58 -16.85
C LEU A 909 11.03 -8.43 -17.86
N GLU A 910 11.44 -7.20 -18.19
CA GLU A 910 12.56 -6.98 -19.10
C GLU A 910 13.85 -7.67 -18.60
N SER A 911 14.10 -7.69 -17.29
CA SER A 911 15.33 -8.23 -16.72
C SER A 911 15.41 -9.76 -16.71
N THR A 912 14.29 -10.46 -16.92
CA THR A 912 14.18 -11.93 -16.76
C THR A 912 15.11 -12.72 -17.68
N HIS A 913 15.41 -12.19 -18.88
CA HIS A 913 16.32 -12.80 -19.85
C HIS A 913 17.76 -12.99 -19.31
N THR A 914 18.12 -12.28 -18.24
CA THR A 914 19.42 -12.38 -17.57
C THR A 914 19.68 -13.78 -17.03
N VAL A 915 18.66 -14.52 -16.58
CA VAL A 915 18.84 -15.90 -16.09
C VAL A 915 19.43 -16.81 -17.18
N ILE A 916 18.98 -16.65 -18.43
CA ILE A 916 19.50 -17.43 -19.57
C ILE A 916 20.90 -16.97 -19.95
N LYS A 917 21.19 -15.67 -19.84
CA LYS A 917 22.57 -15.16 -20.02
C LYS A 917 23.53 -15.80 -19.01
N HIS A 918 23.12 -15.94 -17.75
CA HIS A 918 23.93 -16.63 -16.74
C HIS A 918 23.99 -18.15 -16.95
N LEU A 919 22.99 -18.77 -17.59
CA LEU A 919 23.04 -20.19 -17.95
C LEU A 919 24.01 -20.50 -19.09
N ARG A 920 24.36 -19.53 -19.94
CA ARG A 920 25.29 -19.74 -21.05
C ARG A 920 26.71 -20.12 -20.59
N PRO A 921 27.48 -20.87 -21.40
CA PRO A 921 27.08 -21.46 -22.68
C PRO A 921 26.07 -22.60 -22.50
N VAL A 922 25.12 -22.72 -23.43
CA VAL A 922 24.14 -23.82 -23.47
C VAL A 922 24.63 -24.83 -24.51
N ASN A 923 25.03 -26.02 -24.05
CA ASN A 923 25.78 -26.99 -24.86
C ASN A 923 25.08 -28.36 -25.00
N SER A 924 23.90 -28.54 -24.42
CA SER A 924 23.15 -29.80 -24.43
C SER A 924 21.66 -29.59 -24.67
N VAL A 925 20.96 -30.61 -25.17
CA VAL A 925 19.49 -30.60 -25.33
C VAL A 925 18.78 -30.46 -23.98
N ALA A 926 19.33 -31.05 -22.93
CA ALA A 926 18.84 -30.91 -21.56
C ALA A 926 18.78 -29.43 -21.12
N MET A 927 19.91 -28.73 -21.24
CA MET A 927 19.98 -27.30 -20.90
C MET A 927 19.12 -26.43 -21.83
N LEU A 928 19.01 -26.81 -23.10
CA LEU A 928 18.11 -26.17 -24.07
C LEU A 928 16.64 -26.28 -23.63
N ARG A 929 16.16 -27.48 -23.28
CA ARG A 929 14.78 -27.68 -22.78
C ARG A 929 14.53 -26.90 -21.48
N ILE A 930 15.50 -26.86 -20.56
CA ILE A 930 15.39 -26.05 -19.33
C ILE A 930 15.27 -24.56 -19.67
N ALA A 931 16.09 -24.03 -20.57
CA ALA A 931 16.03 -22.62 -20.99
C ALA A 931 14.66 -22.26 -21.60
N PHE A 932 14.14 -23.14 -22.46
CA PHE A 932 12.81 -23.01 -23.05
C PHE A 932 11.70 -23.11 -22.00
N ARG A 933 11.83 -24.00 -21.02
CA ARG A 933 10.87 -24.12 -19.91
C ARG A 933 10.85 -22.89 -19.01
N ILE A 934 11.99 -22.23 -18.80
CA ILE A 934 12.08 -21.01 -17.98
C ILE A 934 11.36 -19.84 -18.65
N LEU A 935 11.69 -19.51 -19.90
CA LEU A 935 11.17 -18.30 -20.57
C LEU A 935 9.92 -18.53 -21.41
N GLY A 936 9.70 -19.74 -21.92
CA GLY A 936 8.60 -20.05 -22.83
C GLY A 936 7.21 -19.68 -22.28
N PRO A 937 6.88 -20.03 -21.01
CA PRO A 937 5.63 -19.63 -20.38
C PRO A 937 5.42 -18.11 -20.22
N LEU A 938 6.46 -17.29 -20.38
CA LEU A 938 6.33 -15.83 -20.33
C LEU A 938 5.89 -15.22 -21.66
N LEU A 939 6.14 -15.88 -22.80
CA LEU A 939 5.83 -15.36 -24.11
C LEU A 939 4.36 -14.88 -24.25
N PRO A 940 3.34 -15.60 -23.73
CA PRO A 940 1.97 -15.11 -23.72
C PRO A 940 1.78 -13.76 -23.05
N ARG A 941 2.43 -13.57 -21.89
CA ARG A 941 2.38 -12.32 -21.13
C ARG A 941 3.12 -11.19 -21.83
N LEU A 942 4.18 -11.51 -22.57
CA LEU A 942 4.99 -10.55 -23.32
C LEU A 942 4.37 -10.14 -24.66
N ALA A 943 3.39 -10.86 -25.19
CA ALA A 943 2.82 -10.61 -26.52
C ALA A 943 2.30 -9.17 -26.71
N PHE A 944 1.80 -8.55 -25.65
CA PHE A 944 1.36 -7.15 -25.66
C PHE A 944 2.53 -6.14 -25.58
N ALA A 945 3.70 -6.58 -25.11
CA ALA A 945 4.96 -5.84 -25.06
C ALA A 945 5.90 -6.29 -26.20
N ARG A 946 5.52 -5.99 -27.44
CA ARG A 946 6.16 -6.49 -28.66
C ARG A 946 7.70 -6.45 -28.67
N PRO A 947 8.38 -5.34 -28.28
CA PRO A 947 9.84 -5.32 -28.27
C PRO A 947 10.44 -6.37 -27.32
N LEU A 948 9.82 -6.58 -26.16
CA LEU A 948 10.27 -7.56 -25.18
C LEU A 948 9.94 -9.00 -25.60
N PHE A 949 8.78 -9.23 -26.21
CA PHE A 949 8.45 -10.51 -26.84
C PHE A 949 9.51 -10.92 -27.87
N MET A 950 9.83 -10.01 -28.80
CA MET A 950 10.82 -10.25 -29.86
C MET A 950 12.21 -10.50 -29.29
N LYS A 951 12.63 -9.73 -28.28
CA LYS A 951 13.91 -9.91 -27.57
C LYS A 951 14.01 -11.28 -26.91
N THR A 952 12.94 -11.74 -26.25
CA THR A 952 12.87 -13.05 -25.60
C THR A 952 12.88 -14.19 -26.62
N LEU A 953 12.08 -14.08 -27.69
CA LEU A 953 12.05 -15.09 -28.75
C LEU A 953 13.40 -15.19 -29.49
N ALA A 954 14.03 -14.05 -29.78
CA ALA A 954 15.38 -14.02 -30.36
C ALA A 954 16.41 -14.68 -29.45
N LEU A 955 16.30 -14.51 -28.13
CA LEU A 955 17.18 -15.18 -27.18
C LEU A 955 16.99 -16.70 -27.21
N LEU A 956 15.75 -17.20 -27.21
CA LEU A 956 15.47 -18.63 -27.31
C LEU A 956 16.01 -19.24 -28.62
N PHE A 957 15.86 -18.53 -29.73
CA PHE A 957 16.46 -18.90 -31.00
C PHE A 957 18.00 -18.91 -30.98
N ASN A 958 18.63 -17.92 -30.35
CA ASN A 958 20.08 -17.91 -30.21
C ASN A 958 20.57 -19.08 -29.35
N VAL A 959 19.82 -19.48 -28.31
CA VAL A 959 20.15 -20.65 -27.49
C VAL A 959 20.00 -21.97 -28.27
N LEU A 960 19.01 -22.06 -29.18
CA LEU A 960 18.94 -23.16 -30.15
C LEU A 960 20.18 -23.17 -31.05
N GLY A 961 20.63 -22.00 -31.51
CA GLY A 961 21.86 -21.82 -32.28
C GLY A 961 23.14 -22.18 -31.50
N ASP A 962 23.17 -21.98 -30.18
CA ASP A 962 24.32 -22.36 -29.34
C ASP A 962 24.56 -23.89 -29.37
N VAL A 963 23.49 -24.70 -29.50
CA VAL A 963 23.56 -26.17 -29.53
C VAL A 963 23.63 -26.73 -30.96
N PHE A 964 22.86 -26.15 -31.89
CA PHE A 964 22.69 -26.67 -33.26
C PHE A 964 23.27 -25.75 -34.35
N GLY A 965 24.15 -24.82 -34.00
CA GLY A 965 24.77 -23.89 -34.94
C GLY A 965 25.75 -24.54 -35.91
N LYS A 966 26.02 -23.86 -37.04
CA LYS A 966 26.98 -24.30 -38.07
C LYS A 966 28.44 -24.38 -37.59
N ASN A 967 28.78 -23.66 -36.52
CA ASN A 967 30.11 -23.68 -35.89
C ASN A 967 30.03 -24.47 -34.57
N PRO A 968 30.45 -25.74 -34.52
CA PRO A 968 30.45 -26.49 -33.27
C PRO A 968 31.46 -25.87 -32.30
N GLN A 969 31.05 -25.57 -31.06
CA GLN A 969 32.04 -25.44 -30.00
C GLN A 969 32.81 -26.78 -29.89
N VAL A 970 34.14 -26.66 -29.86
CA VAL A 970 35.18 -27.65 -30.21
C VAL A 970 35.30 -28.84 -29.23
N SER A 971 34.22 -29.30 -28.58
CA SER A 971 34.36 -30.23 -27.46
C SER A 971 33.29 -31.30 -27.27
N ASN A 972 32.43 -31.60 -28.26
CA ASN A 972 31.51 -32.75 -28.13
C ASN A 972 31.72 -33.80 -29.26
N PRO A 973 32.25 -35.00 -28.94
CA PRO A 973 32.62 -36.02 -29.94
C PRO A 973 31.42 -36.73 -30.61
N ASN A 974 30.20 -36.56 -30.09
CA ASN A 974 28.97 -37.06 -30.70
C ASN A 974 28.03 -35.89 -31.06
N PRO A 975 27.72 -35.67 -32.35
CA PRO A 975 26.76 -34.65 -32.74
C PRO A 975 25.35 -35.04 -32.31
N VAL A 976 24.70 -34.17 -31.54
CA VAL A 976 23.29 -34.31 -31.11
C VAL A 976 22.39 -34.39 -32.36
N GLU A 977 21.48 -35.37 -32.40
CA GLU A 977 20.54 -35.56 -33.51
C GLU A 977 19.37 -34.56 -33.47
N ALA A 978 18.92 -34.11 -34.65
CA ALA A 978 17.76 -33.22 -34.78
C ALA A 978 16.42 -33.88 -34.38
N SER A 979 16.37 -35.22 -34.33
CA SER A 979 15.20 -36.01 -33.93
C SER A 979 14.80 -35.79 -32.46
N GLU A 980 15.74 -35.38 -31.61
CA GLU A 980 15.54 -35.22 -30.17
C GLU A 980 14.77 -33.95 -29.77
N ILE A 981 14.55 -33.00 -30.69
CA ILE A 981 14.00 -31.67 -30.35
C ILE A 981 12.61 -31.39 -30.95
N ALA A 982 11.85 -32.43 -31.31
CA ALA A 982 10.51 -32.27 -31.90
C ALA A 982 9.58 -31.40 -31.03
N ASP A 983 9.64 -31.58 -29.70
CA ASP A 983 8.93 -30.79 -28.69
C ASP A 983 9.25 -29.28 -28.76
N ILE A 984 10.53 -28.94 -28.96
CA ILE A 984 11.00 -27.56 -29.08
C ILE A 984 10.57 -26.95 -30.42
N ILE A 985 10.62 -27.72 -31.50
CA ILE A 985 10.16 -27.27 -32.82
C ILE A 985 8.66 -26.96 -32.79
N ASP A 986 7.85 -27.84 -32.19
CA ASP A 986 6.41 -27.62 -32.00
C ASP A 986 6.14 -26.37 -31.15
N PHE A 987 6.89 -26.18 -30.07
CA PHE A 987 6.80 -24.97 -29.24
C PHE A 987 7.12 -23.70 -30.03
N LEU A 988 8.22 -23.68 -30.80
CA LEU A 988 8.63 -22.51 -31.58
C LEU A 988 7.59 -22.17 -32.65
N HIS A 989 7.01 -23.19 -33.28
CA HIS A 989 5.92 -23.01 -34.22
C HIS A 989 4.71 -22.33 -33.57
N HIS A 990 4.28 -22.83 -32.40
CA HIS A 990 3.20 -22.22 -31.63
C HIS A 990 3.53 -20.77 -31.21
N ALA A 991 4.74 -20.52 -30.74
CA ALA A 991 5.19 -19.19 -30.30
C ALA A 991 5.18 -18.16 -31.43
N VAL A 992 5.65 -18.54 -32.63
CA VAL A 992 5.68 -17.67 -33.83
C VAL A 992 4.27 -17.29 -34.29
N MET A 993 3.31 -18.20 -34.14
CA MET A 993 1.91 -17.98 -34.52
C MET A 993 1.13 -17.17 -33.48
N TYR A 994 1.56 -17.19 -32.21
CA TYR A 994 0.85 -16.59 -31.08
C TYR A 994 0.75 -15.05 -31.13
N GLU A 995 1.84 -14.34 -31.43
CA GLU A 995 1.85 -12.85 -31.48
C GLU A 995 0.98 -12.28 -32.63
N GLY A 996 0.58 -13.13 -33.59
CA GLY A 996 -0.23 -12.73 -34.74
C GLY A 996 -1.64 -12.25 -34.39
N GLN A 997 -2.22 -12.65 -33.24
CA GLN A 997 -3.65 -12.43 -32.96
C GLN A 997 -4.02 -12.03 -31.51
N GLY A 998 -3.08 -12.00 -30.55
CA GLY A 998 -3.38 -11.57 -29.18
C GLY A 998 -4.32 -12.50 -28.39
N GLY A 999 -4.36 -13.78 -28.76
CA GLY A 999 -5.23 -14.83 -28.20
C GLY A 999 -4.74 -16.24 -28.57
N PRO A 1000 -5.46 -17.32 -28.19
CA PRO A 1000 -5.07 -18.69 -28.52
C PRO A 1000 -4.98 -18.88 -30.05
N VAL A 1001 -3.94 -19.60 -30.50
CA VAL A 1001 -3.67 -19.83 -31.92
C VAL A 1001 -4.85 -20.56 -32.57
N GLN A 1002 -5.44 -19.96 -33.59
CA GLN A 1002 -6.52 -20.51 -34.39
C GLN A 1002 -5.95 -21.04 -35.72
N SER A 1003 -6.70 -21.91 -36.40
CA SER A 1003 -6.30 -22.44 -37.71
C SER A 1003 -6.15 -21.36 -38.80
N THR A 1004 -6.74 -20.18 -38.58
CA THR A 1004 -6.65 -19.00 -39.47
C THR A 1004 -5.57 -18.00 -39.04
N SER A 1005 -4.84 -18.26 -37.95
CA SER A 1005 -3.78 -17.38 -37.47
C SER A 1005 -2.66 -17.26 -38.51
N LYS A 1006 -2.14 -16.04 -38.69
CA LYS A 1006 -0.99 -15.77 -39.56
C LYS A 1006 0.15 -15.16 -38.75
N PRO A 1007 1.39 -15.61 -38.96
CA PRO A 1007 2.55 -15.03 -38.29
C PRO A 1007 2.87 -13.64 -38.86
N LYS A 1008 3.42 -12.74 -38.03
CA LYS A 1008 3.83 -11.41 -38.48
C LYS A 1008 5.15 -11.47 -39.24
N LEU A 1009 5.29 -10.61 -40.27
CA LEU A 1009 6.47 -10.54 -41.13
C LEU A 1009 7.78 -10.36 -40.35
N GLU A 1010 7.80 -9.51 -39.31
CA GLU A 1010 9.00 -9.27 -38.50
C GLU A 1010 9.47 -10.52 -37.72
N ILE A 1011 8.52 -11.35 -37.24
CA ILE A 1011 8.83 -12.61 -36.55
C ILE A 1011 9.38 -13.62 -37.54
N LEU A 1012 8.78 -13.73 -38.72
CA LEU A 1012 9.27 -14.60 -39.80
C LEU A 1012 10.66 -14.16 -40.29
N THR A 1013 10.92 -12.86 -40.32
CA THR A 1013 12.24 -12.30 -40.63
C THR A 1013 13.27 -12.69 -39.57
N LEU A 1014 12.91 -12.64 -38.30
CA LEU A 1014 13.75 -13.14 -37.20
C LEU A 1014 14.01 -14.66 -37.34
N CYS A 1015 12.98 -15.45 -37.65
CA CYS A 1015 13.11 -16.89 -37.88
C CYS A 1015 14.06 -17.18 -39.05
N GLY A 1016 13.93 -16.47 -40.17
CA GLY A 1016 14.80 -16.62 -41.34
C GLY A 1016 16.28 -16.42 -41.01
N LYS A 1017 16.60 -15.34 -40.28
CA LYS A 1017 17.98 -15.07 -39.82
C LYS A 1017 18.54 -16.18 -38.93
N VAL A 1018 17.69 -16.81 -38.11
CA VAL A 1018 18.11 -17.89 -37.21
C VAL A 1018 18.28 -19.20 -37.98
N ILE A 1019 17.38 -19.51 -38.92
CA ILE A 1019 17.50 -20.69 -39.77
C ILE A 1019 18.85 -20.67 -40.49
N GLU A 1020 19.30 -19.52 -40.98
CA GLU A 1020 20.59 -19.37 -41.66
C GLU A 1020 21.82 -19.76 -40.82
N ILE A 1021 21.75 -19.73 -39.49
CA ILE A 1021 22.89 -20.07 -38.60
C ILE A 1021 22.86 -21.51 -38.08
N LEU A 1022 21.77 -22.26 -38.32
CA LEU A 1022 21.59 -23.65 -37.87
C LEU A 1022 22.20 -24.67 -38.85
N ARG A 1023 22.53 -25.87 -38.36
CA ARG A 1023 22.95 -27.01 -39.19
C ARG A 1023 21.81 -27.47 -40.14
N PRO A 1024 22.12 -28.01 -41.33
CA PRO A 1024 21.12 -28.32 -42.35
C PRO A 1024 20.00 -29.29 -41.91
N ASP A 1025 20.32 -30.24 -41.04
CA ASP A 1025 19.39 -31.22 -40.46
C ASP A 1025 18.29 -30.55 -39.61
N VAL A 1026 18.63 -29.49 -38.88
CA VAL A 1026 17.67 -28.69 -38.09
C VAL A 1026 16.96 -27.64 -38.95
N GLN A 1027 17.64 -27.06 -39.95
CA GLN A 1027 17.04 -26.09 -40.88
C GLN A 1027 15.80 -26.66 -41.58
N HIS A 1028 15.85 -27.94 -41.97
CA HIS A 1028 14.72 -28.64 -42.59
C HIS A 1028 13.48 -28.66 -41.67
N LEU A 1029 13.65 -28.76 -40.35
CA LEU A 1029 12.54 -28.79 -39.40
C LEU A 1029 11.81 -27.45 -39.32
N LEU A 1030 12.47 -26.33 -39.63
CA LEU A 1030 11.91 -24.98 -39.58
C LEU A 1030 11.58 -24.40 -40.97
N SER A 1031 11.81 -25.15 -42.06
CA SER A 1031 11.69 -24.65 -43.44
C SER A 1031 10.26 -24.27 -43.87
N HIS A 1032 9.26 -24.66 -43.07
CA HIS A 1032 7.86 -24.30 -43.24
C HIS A 1032 7.52 -22.89 -42.72
N LEU A 1033 8.41 -22.26 -41.95
CA LEU A 1033 8.32 -20.87 -41.49
C LEU A 1033 9.05 -19.94 -42.47
N LYS A 1034 8.42 -19.61 -43.60
CA LYS A 1034 8.99 -18.74 -44.65
C LYS A 1034 8.79 -17.26 -44.35
N ILE A 1035 9.69 -16.40 -44.82
CA ILE A 1035 9.59 -14.94 -44.66
C ILE A 1035 8.27 -14.40 -45.23
N ASP A 1036 7.77 -15.02 -46.30
CA ASP A 1036 6.46 -14.72 -46.88
C ASP A 1036 5.31 -15.25 -45.97
N PRO A 1037 4.46 -14.37 -45.40
CA PRO A 1037 3.35 -14.76 -44.53
C PRO A 1037 2.26 -15.58 -45.23
N THR A 1038 2.20 -15.57 -46.57
CA THR A 1038 1.19 -16.32 -47.33
C THR A 1038 1.59 -17.77 -47.62
N SER A 1039 2.90 -18.07 -47.56
CA SER A 1039 3.45 -19.42 -47.73
C SER A 1039 3.86 -20.08 -46.41
N SER A 1040 3.78 -19.38 -45.28
CA SER A 1040 3.91 -19.95 -43.94
C SER A 1040 2.61 -20.63 -43.49
N ILE A 1041 2.67 -21.93 -43.20
CA ILE A 1041 1.49 -22.77 -42.89
C ILE A 1041 1.49 -23.19 -41.41
N TYR A 1042 0.30 -23.26 -40.81
CA TYR A 1042 0.11 -23.85 -39.48
C TYR A 1042 0.29 -25.38 -39.56
N ALA A 1043 1.26 -25.97 -38.85
CA ALA A 1043 1.58 -27.40 -38.94
C ALA A 1043 0.41 -28.34 -38.59
N ALA A 1044 -0.59 -27.89 -37.80
CA ALA A 1044 -1.77 -28.73 -37.51
C ALA A 1044 -2.73 -28.90 -38.71
N THR A 1045 -2.56 -28.14 -39.79
CA THR A 1045 -3.04 -28.58 -41.10
C THR A 1045 -1.97 -29.44 -41.73
N HIS A 1046 -1.87 -30.71 -41.32
CA HIS A 1046 -1.41 -31.71 -42.26
C HIS A 1046 -2.29 -31.57 -43.51
N PRO A 1047 -1.76 -31.25 -44.71
CA PRO A 1047 -2.41 -31.80 -45.87
C PRO A 1047 -2.35 -33.31 -45.65
N LYS A 1048 -3.48 -34.01 -45.75
CA LYS A 1048 -3.47 -35.47 -45.89
C LYS A 1048 -2.34 -35.79 -46.87
N LEU A 1049 -1.35 -36.56 -46.43
CA LEU A 1049 -0.31 -37.10 -47.30
C LEU A 1049 -1.02 -37.60 -48.56
N VAL A 1050 -0.84 -36.88 -49.67
CA VAL A 1050 -1.28 -37.39 -50.97
C VAL A 1050 -0.46 -38.65 -51.14
N GLN A 1051 -1.13 -39.80 -51.09
CA GLN A 1051 -0.53 -41.06 -51.49
C GLN A 1051 0.09 -40.83 -52.86
N ASN A 1052 1.40 -41.10 -52.97
CA ASN A 1052 2.12 -41.08 -54.23
C ASN A 1052 1.26 -41.75 -55.31
N PRO A 1053 0.93 -41.08 -56.43
CA PRO A 1053 0.58 -41.82 -57.62
C PRO A 1053 1.89 -42.36 -58.18
N SER A 1054 1.93 -43.67 -58.36
CA SER A 1054 2.83 -44.35 -59.29
C SER A 1054 2.92 -43.64 -60.63
#